data_AF-A0A7W6GHF5-F1
#
_entry.id   AF-A0A7W6GHF5-F1
#
_cell.length_a   1.000
_cell.length_b   1.000
_cell.length_c   1.000
_cell.angle_alpha   90.00
_cell.angle_beta   90.00
_cell.angle_gamma   90.00
#
_symmetry.space_group_name_H-M   'P 1'
#
loop_
_entity.id
_entity.type
_entity.pdbx_description
1 polymer ?
#
loop_
_entity_poly.entity_id
_entity_poly.type
_entity_poly.pdbx_seq_one_letter_code
_entity_poly.pdbx_strand_id
1 'polypeptide(L)'
;MFNLTETSIELMWKRCNYPIPSGGMAFFGLRGCLPVNYNGTDFASSHEMNLHDVDYTHMRCTLGQWKPGHGFAVFPASTVPDGAYVRSRIPHGGYGANQLMLGCYTYRKGIHKPGKPTGHRAFRQHGFFPVWRTADDDDYDTADFVDMRSGFIAWDNLHCGWSNGPASPSYSSVGCQVVAGFPKCTKRGAASRDEGPWKQFLDNAYAADQGNFRYALFSGYEAQSMAVVGSQQMRQSLRFGSQGEIVRSMQAKLNALEYDAGDVDGEFGFDSLNALMTFQKRVLGTEDADGIVGPMTADALGIDLPYLDGGVPAIATPAAEDDDAEVDDGDDESGPLRPRPDAEDDGAPLSFEISKEVDGGKTRYYAKANGTKVFIGRQVRYERNIGLTNIYDLSMTPAGVYDNNDAATRHGQWAHFIWPTAIGESKAHFACINTYDRARFTIGFSQLAAHTPDENLIVLYRRLLALPDAGRYFPDLTLVGGKVHQTLPSGGTRNLEVVTDRELRHFMAYLNPDLSTIDNAEVVSAARAIFGMMESEEHRELQIGLTIEIARRKTKRAAQNGVPIVGRKLRYAMWVFDVLHQGRAGRGAYPKLKAAIESSNPERALMQFGIADHEDRIRSVKASMDQLQSGGILDIDRLKYGSGEFA
;
A
#
# COMPACT_ATOMS: atom_id res chain seq x y z
N MET A 1 -7.49 2.19 15.26
CA MET A 1 -7.38 3.37 16.13
C MET A 1 -5.91 3.66 16.36
N PHE A 2 -5.49 4.91 16.32
CA PHE A 2 -4.12 5.33 16.61
C PHE A 2 -4.12 6.69 17.31
N ASN A 3 -3.07 6.99 18.07
CA ASN A 3 -2.92 8.27 18.76
C ASN A 3 -2.11 9.23 17.89
N LEU A 4 -2.74 10.26 17.33
CA LEU A 4 -2.06 11.30 16.57
C LEU A 4 -1.48 12.32 17.56
N THR A 5 -0.20 12.64 17.45
CA THR A 5 0.48 13.61 18.32
C THR A 5 0.85 14.89 17.57
N GLU A 6 1.12 15.97 18.29
CA GLU A 6 1.64 17.21 17.69
C GLU A 6 2.95 16.96 16.95
N THR A 7 3.83 16.12 17.49
CA THR A 7 5.07 15.71 16.81
C THR A 7 4.77 15.01 15.48
N SER A 8 3.73 14.17 15.40
CA SER A 8 3.33 13.54 14.13
C SER A 8 2.92 14.58 13.09
N ILE A 9 2.22 15.64 13.49
CA ILE A 9 1.83 16.75 12.62
C ILE A 9 3.08 17.51 12.14
N GLU A 10 4.00 17.85 13.03
CA GLU A 10 5.27 18.49 12.66
C GLU A 10 6.05 17.65 11.65
N LEU A 11 6.14 16.34 11.88
CA LEU A 11 6.86 15.43 11.00
C LEU A 11 6.18 15.29 9.62
N MET A 12 4.84 15.30 9.56
CA MET A 12 4.13 15.33 8.26
C MET A 12 4.47 16.59 7.44
N TRP A 13 4.58 17.76 8.10
CA TRP A 13 4.97 19.01 7.42
C TRP A 13 6.41 18.97 6.96
N LYS A 14 7.32 18.52 7.85
CA LYS A 14 8.73 18.35 7.50
C LYS A 14 8.88 17.37 6.34
N ARG A 15 8.11 16.28 6.32
CA ARG A 15 8.19 15.24 5.27
C ARG A 15 7.90 15.84 3.91
N CYS A 16 6.89 16.72 3.85
CA CYS A 16 6.47 17.35 2.62
C CYS A 16 7.21 18.67 2.33
N ASN A 17 8.23 19.02 3.12
CA ASN A 17 8.93 20.29 3.02
C ASN A 17 7.99 21.51 3.03
N TYR A 18 6.93 21.45 3.83
CA TYR A 18 6.01 22.56 3.96
C TYR A 18 6.53 23.57 4.98
N PRO A 19 6.38 24.88 4.72
CA PRO A 19 6.75 25.90 5.70
C PRO A 19 5.91 25.75 6.96
N ILE A 20 6.59 25.48 8.08
CA ILE A 20 5.97 25.48 9.41
C ILE A 20 5.75 26.93 9.83
N PRO A 21 4.54 27.33 10.24
CA PRO A 21 4.30 28.67 10.74
C PRO A 21 5.17 28.96 11.97
N SER A 22 5.91 30.06 11.95
CA SER A 22 6.68 30.53 13.11
C SER A 22 5.82 31.11 14.24
N GLY A 23 4.52 31.26 13.99
CA GLY A 23 3.52 31.74 14.93
C GLY A 23 2.11 31.65 14.33
N GLY A 24 1.10 31.76 15.18
CA GLY A 24 -0.30 31.64 14.78
C GLY A 24 -0.75 30.20 14.61
N MET A 25 -1.66 29.97 13.66
CA MET A 25 -2.33 28.68 13.44
C MET A 25 -2.23 28.24 11.98
N ALA A 26 -1.91 26.97 11.76
CA ALA A 26 -2.15 26.28 10.49
C ALA A 26 -3.41 25.42 10.59
N PHE A 27 -4.03 25.17 9.45
CA PHE A 27 -5.04 24.14 9.29
C PHE A 27 -4.42 22.90 8.69
N PHE A 28 -5.10 21.77 8.87
CA PHE A 28 -4.77 20.56 8.15
C PHE A 28 -5.99 19.69 7.91
N GLY A 29 -5.88 18.80 6.93
CA GLY A 29 -6.90 17.83 6.59
C GLY A 29 -6.32 16.42 6.56
N LEU A 30 -7.06 15.45 7.06
CA LEU A 30 -6.76 14.03 6.95
C LEU A 30 -7.91 13.36 6.21
N ARG A 31 -7.68 12.98 4.95
CA ARG A 31 -8.67 12.28 4.12
C ARG A 31 -8.77 10.81 4.54
N GLY A 32 -9.98 10.30 4.81
CA GLY A 32 -10.16 8.92 5.24
C GLY A 32 -9.73 8.66 6.70
N CYS A 33 -9.86 9.66 7.55
CA CYS A 33 -9.56 9.54 8.98
C CYS A 33 -10.50 10.43 9.81
N LEU A 34 -11.00 9.93 10.93
CA LEU A 34 -11.88 10.64 11.85
C LEU A 34 -11.32 10.69 13.27
N PRO A 35 -11.55 11.77 14.03
CA PRO A 35 -11.32 11.76 15.47
C PRO A 35 -12.32 10.81 16.14
N VAL A 36 -11.92 10.11 17.19
CA VAL A 36 -12.86 9.30 17.99
C VAL A 36 -13.96 10.17 18.60
N ASN A 37 -13.63 11.41 18.96
CA ASN A 37 -14.60 12.40 19.43
C ASN A 37 -15.20 13.21 18.27
N TYR A 38 -16.45 12.92 17.92
CA TYR A 38 -17.18 13.63 16.85
C TYR A 38 -17.76 14.99 17.26
N ASN A 39 -17.61 15.45 18.50
CA ASN A 39 -18.11 16.77 18.92
C ASN A 39 -17.14 17.92 18.58
N GLY A 40 -15.96 17.60 18.01
CA GLY A 40 -14.84 18.52 17.99
C GLY A 40 -14.07 18.47 19.30
N THR A 41 -12.79 18.82 19.25
CA THR A 41 -11.90 18.77 20.42
C THR A 41 -11.34 20.13 20.74
N ASP A 42 -10.94 20.32 21.99
CA ASP A 42 -10.06 21.43 22.36
C ASP A 42 -8.63 21.17 21.85
N PHE A 43 -7.78 22.20 21.96
CA PHE A 43 -6.35 22.06 21.69
C PHE A 43 -5.71 21.13 22.72
N ALA A 44 -5.05 20.09 22.24
CA ALA A 44 -4.28 19.13 23.04
C ALA A 44 -3.03 18.69 22.28
N SER A 45 -2.08 18.08 22.99
CA SER A 45 -0.86 17.53 22.38
C SER A 45 -1.10 16.24 21.60
N SER A 46 -2.24 15.58 21.80
CA SER A 46 -2.62 14.37 21.06
C SER A 46 -4.12 14.14 21.02
N HIS A 47 -4.59 13.39 20.01
CA HIS A 47 -5.98 12.95 19.86
C HIS A 47 -6.04 11.53 19.30
N GLU A 48 -7.02 10.75 19.76
CA GLU A 48 -7.30 9.43 19.20
C GLU A 48 -8.05 9.54 17.87
N MET A 49 -7.56 8.79 16.88
CA MET A 49 -8.02 8.82 15.50
C MET A 49 -8.34 7.41 14.99
N ASN A 50 -9.25 7.32 14.03
CA ASN A 50 -9.59 6.09 13.32
C ASN A 50 -9.48 6.29 11.80
N LEU A 51 -8.96 5.29 11.11
CA LEU A 51 -9.03 5.22 9.65
C LEU A 51 -10.42 4.83 9.20
N HIS A 52 -10.82 5.38 8.07
CA HIS A 52 -12.07 5.09 7.39
C HIS A 52 -11.88 5.20 5.89
N ASP A 53 -12.49 4.29 5.14
CA ASP A 53 -12.59 4.44 3.69
C ASP A 53 -13.45 5.65 3.34
N VAL A 54 -13.09 6.31 2.26
CA VAL A 54 -13.87 7.40 1.71
C VAL A 54 -15.01 6.80 0.87
N ASP A 55 -16.25 7.03 1.31
CA ASP A 55 -17.46 6.48 0.68
C ASP A 55 -18.29 7.53 -0.06
N TYR A 56 -17.79 8.77 -0.13
CA TYR A 56 -18.44 9.97 -0.70
C TYR A 56 -19.85 10.26 -0.16
N THR A 57 -20.31 9.57 0.88
CA THR A 57 -21.68 9.65 1.41
C THR A 57 -21.66 10.20 2.83
N HIS A 58 -20.67 9.79 3.61
CA HIS A 58 -20.47 10.20 4.99
C HIS A 58 -19.23 11.09 5.11
N MET A 59 -19.23 11.93 6.15
CA MET A 59 -18.07 12.72 6.52
C MET A 59 -17.02 11.78 7.15
N ARG A 60 -16.07 11.29 6.35
CA ARG A 60 -15.01 10.34 6.73
C ARG A 60 -13.62 10.97 6.85
N CYS A 61 -13.54 12.28 6.97
CA CYS A 61 -12.28 13.01 7.04
C CYS A 61 -12.17 13.83 8.32
N THR A 62 -10.99 14.35 8.59
CA THR A 62 -10.72 15.28 9.69
C THR A 62 -10.27 16.61 9.12
N LEU A 63 -10.77 17.70 9.70
CA LEU A 63 -10.12 19.00 9.60
C LEU A 63 -9.57 19.35 10.98
N GLY A 64 -8.32 19.78 11.02
CA GLY A 64 -7.62 20.12 12.23
C GLY A 64 -7.09 21.55 12.21
N GLN A 65 -6.83 22.05 13.42
CA GLN A 65 -6.23 23.35 13.68
C GLN A 65 -5.02 23.12 14.55
N TRP A 66 -3.85 23.51 14.08
CA TRP A 66 -2.58 23.29 14.75
C TRP A 66 -1.92 24.63 15.07
N LYS A 67 -1.47 24.77 16.32
CA LYS A 67 -0.64 25.90 16.78
C LYS A 67 0.71 25.30 17.20
N PRO A 68 1.77 25.44 16.39
CA PRO A 68 3.07 24.84 16.69
C PRO A 68 3.56 25.13 18.11
N GLY A 69 3.85 24.09 18.89
CA GLY A 69 4.26 24.14 20.29
C GLY A 69 3.13 24.34 21.31
N HIS A 70 1.88 24.40 20.85
CA HIS A 70 0.69 24.65 21.66
C HIS A 70 -0.44 23.64 21.40
N GLY A 71 -0.12 22.52 20.74
CA GLY A 71 -1.06 21.46 20.43
C GLY A 71 -1.98 21.76 19.24
N PHE A 72 -2.94 20.87 19.04
CA PHE A 72 -3.89 20.92 17.94
C PHE A 72 -5.29 20.48 18.36
N ALA A 73 -6.29 20.89 17.59
CA ALA A 73 -7.68 20.47 17.71
C ALA A 73 -8.13 19.77 16.42
N VAL A 74 -9.03 18.79 16.53
CA VAL A 74 -9.54 17.99 15.41
C VAL A 74 -11.06 17.99 15.38
N PHE A 75 -11.61 18.00 14.17
CA PHE A 75 -13.03 18.12 13.92
C PHE A 75 -13.46 17.15 12.83
N PRO A 76 -14.59 16.42 13.00
CA PRO A 76 -15.11 15.58 11.93
C PRO A 76 -15.52 16.44 10.73
N ALA A 77 -15.12 15.98 9.55
CA ALA A 77 -15.14 16.77 8.34
C ALA A 77 -15.25 15.90 7.08
N SER A 78 -15.33 16.55 5.93
CA SER A 78 -15.09 15.94 4.63
C SER A 78 -14.11 16.80 3.84
N THR A 79 -13.13 16.14 3.23
CA THR A 79 -12.15 16.74 2.30
C THR A 79 -12.45 16.37 0.85
N VAL A 80 -13.56 15.65 0.64
CA VAL A 80 -14.04 15.16 -0.65
C VAL A 80 -15.47 15.68 -0.90
N PRO A 81 -15.93 15.74 -2.15
CA PRO A 81 -17.30 16.16 -2.46
C PRO A 81 -18.31 15.08 -2.07
N ASP A 82 -19.57 15.48 -1.91
CA ASP A 82 -20.66 14.52 -1.71
C ASP A 82 -20.99 13.81 -3.04
N GLY A 83 -21.13 12.48 -2.97
CA GLY A 83 -21.21 11.59 -4.12
C GLY A 83 -22.45 11.82 -4.99
N ALA A 84 -23.53 12.39 -4.44
CA ALA A 84 -24.67 12.78 -5.27
C ALA A 84 -24.28 13.93 -6.22
N TYR A 85 -23.42 14.85 -5.77
CA TYR A 85 -22.88 15.88 -6.65
C TYR A 85 -21.87 15.30 -7.64
N VAL A 86 -20.97 14.41 -7.23
CA VAL A 86 -20.01 13.73 -8.12
C VAL A 86 -20.75 13.10 -9.29
N ARG A 87 -21.70 12.19 -8.99
CA ARG A 87 -22.54 11.53 -10.00
C ARG A 87 -23.30 12.50 -10.90
N SER A 88 -23.77 13.62 -10.36
CA SER A 88 -24.47 14.64 -11.16
C SER A 88 -23.56 15.38 -12.15
N ARG A 89 -22.23 15.31 -11.98
CA ARG A 89 -21.25 16.00 -12.83
C ARG A 89 -20.53 15.09 -13.82
N ILE A 90 -20.60 13.76 -13.67
CA ILE A 90 -20.07 12.80 -14.66
C ILE A 90 -20.54 13.13 -16.09
N PRO A 91 -21.85 13.35 -16.37
CA PRO A 91 -22.30 13.67 -17.74
C PRO A 91 -21.80 15.02 -18.27
N HIS A 92 -21.21 15.83 -17.40
CA HIS A 92 -20.60 17.13 -17.72
C HIS A 92 -19.07 17.06 -17.67
N GLY A 93 -18.48 15.87 -17.75
CA GLY A 93 -17.03 15.66 -17.71
C GLY A 93 -16.40 16.02 -16.36
N GLY A 94 -17.12 15.81 -15.26
CA GLY A 94 -16.64 16.09 -13.90
C GLY A 94 -16.62 17.57 -13.50
N TYR A 95 -16.93 18.49 -14.43
CA TYR A 95 -16.89 19.91 -14.12
C TYR A 95 -17.95 20.32 -13.09
N GLY A 96 -17.49 20.92 -11.99
CA GLY A 96 -18.33 21.38 -10.89
C GLY A 96 -18.44 20.43 -9.69
N ALA A 97 -17.72 19.30 -9.70
CA ALA A 97 -17.42 18.49 -8.51
C ALA A 97 -15.90 18.30 -8.46
N ASN A 98 -15.27 18.77 -7.39
CA ASN A 98 -13.81 18.82 -7.26
C ASN A 98 -13.36 17.91 -6.13
N GLN A 99 -12.23 17.24 -6.28
CA GLN A 99 -11.46 16.73 -5.13
C GLN A 99 -10.10 17.42 -5.13
N LEU A 100 -9.84 18.24 -4.10
CA LEU A 100 -8.55 18.92 -3.93
C LEU A 100 -7.42 17.88 -3.83
N MET A 101 -6.31 18.08 -4.55
CA MET A 101 -5.15 17.19 -4.41
C MET A 101 -4.58 17.21 -2.99
N LEU A 102 -3.79 16.19 -2.63
CA LEU A 102 -2.98 16.27 -1.42
C LEU A 102 -1.89 17.33 -1.65
N GLY A 103 -1.64 18.19 -0.66
CA GLY A 103 -0.80 19.36 -0.87
C GLY A 103 -0.86 20.37 0.26
N CYS A 104 -0.16 21.49 0.10
CA CYS A 104 -0.20 22.62 1.00
C CYS A 104 -0.72 23.88 0.30
N TYR A 105 -1.74 24.48 0.90
CA TYR A 105 -2.55 25.55 0.32
C TYR A 105 -2.69 26.71 1.29
N THR A 106 -3.35 27.78 0.84
CA THR A 106 -3.70 28.90 1.72
C THR A 106 -5.19 29.19 1.67
N TYR A 107 -5.75 29.41 2.85
CA TYR A 107 -7.09 29.90 3.07
C TYR A 107 -7.05 31.28 3.72
N ARG A 108 -8.03 32.14 3.43
CA ARG A 108 -8.17 33.45 4.08
C ARG A 108 -9.55 33.63 4.69
N LYS A 109 -9.66 34.36 5.81
CA LYS A 109 -10.97 34.68 6.40
C LYS A 109 -11.90 35.33 5.36
N GLY A 110 -13.17 34.96 5.39
CA GLY A 110 -14.16 35.52 4.47
C GLY A 110 -15.56 34.98 4.69
N ILE A 111 -16.36 35.08 3.63
CA ILE A 111 -17.75 34.62 3.59
C ILE A 111 -17.89 33.64 2.43
N HIS A 112 -18.44 32.46 2.69
CA HIS A 112 -18.90 31.54 1.65
C HIS A 112 -20.24 32.06 1.11
N LYS A 113 -20.39 32.14 -0.22
CA LYS A 113 -21.58 32.68 -0.91
C LYS A 113 -22.02 34.07 -0.38
N PRO A 114 -21.14 35.09 -0.47
CA PRO A 114 -21.46 36.44 0.00
C PRO A 114 -22.71 37.01 -0.71
N GLY A 115 -23.56 37.69 0.04
CA GLY A 115 -24.81 38.28 -0.45
C GLY A 115 -25.94 37.27 -0.74
N LYS A 116 -25.71 35.97 -0.53
CA LYS A 116 -26.78 34.96 -0.62
C LYS A 116 -27.40 34.69 0.76
N PRO A 117 -28.68 34.26 0.84
CA PRO A 117 -29.31 33.93 2.13
C PRO A 117 -28.61 32.81 2.92
N THR A 118 -27.92 31.91 2.23
CA THR A 118 -27.10 30.87 2.85
C THR A 118 -25.64 31.31 3.07
N GLY A 119 -25.34 32.59 2.87
CA GLY A 119 -24.01 33.14 3.07
C GLY A 119 -23.62 33.11 4.54
N HIS A 120 -22.42 32.61 4.83
CA HIS A 120 -21.92 32.44 6.20
C HIS A 120 -20.40 32.59 6.26
N ARG A 121 -19.89 32.79 7.48
CA ARG A 121 -18.44 32.87 7.74
C ARG A 121 -17.74 31.61 7.22
N ALA A 122 -16.56 31.79 6.67
CA ALA A 122 -15.80 30.72 6.03
C ALA A 122 -14.34 31.15 5.85
N PHE A 123 -13.53 30.23 5.37
CA PHE A 123 -12.19 30.53 4.90
C PHE A 123 -12.15 30.31 3.39
N ARG A 124 -11.94 31.38 2.65
CA ARG A 124 -11.97 31.37 1.19
C ARG A 124 -10.64 30.91 0.64
N GLN A 125 -10.70 30.13 -0.43
CA GLN A 125 -9.53 29.78 -1.24
C GLN A 125 -8.66 31.03 -1.50
N HIS A 126 -7.37 30.91 -1.25
CA HIS A 126 -6.38 31.96 -1.49
C HIS A 126 -5.23 31.40 -2.32
N GLY A 127 -5.28 31.66 -3.63
CA GLY A 127 -4.34 31.11 -4.60
C GLY A 127 -4.94 30.00 -5.46
N PHE A 128 -4.09 29.39 -6.28
CA PHE A 128 -4.45 28.28 -7.17
C PHE A 128 -4.56 26.96 -6.39
N PHE A 129 -5.62 26.20 -6.66
CA PHE A 129 -5.90 24.89 -6.06
C PHE A 129 -6.05 23.88 -7.21
N PRO A 130 -5.13 22.91 -7.37
CA PRO A 130 -5.28 21.82 -8.33
C PRO A 130 -6.31 20.83 -7.81
N VAL A 131 -7.25 20.45 -8.67
CA VAL A 131 -8.37 19.58 -8.30
C VAL A 131 -8.52 18.43 -9.28
N TRP A 132 -8.73 17.24 -8.76
CA TRP A 132 -9.18 16.09 -9.53
C TRP A 132 -10.63 16.27 -9.96
N ARG A 133 -10.96 15.68 -11.11
CA ARG A 133 -12.30 15.59 -11.70
C ARG A 133 -12.48 14.22 -12.35
N THR A 134 -13.48 13.48 -11.87
CA THR A 134 -13.94 12.24 -12.50
C THR A 134 -14.99 12.51 -13.57
N ALA A 135 -14.82 11.86 -14.71
CA ALA A 135 -15.69 11.96 -15.88
C ALA A 135 -16.30 10.61 -16.29
N ASP A 136 -15.94 9.54 -15.58
CA ASP A 136 -16.16 8.15 -15.93
C ASP A 136 -16.87 7.37 -14.82
N ASP A 137 -16.55 7.60 -13.55
CA ASP A 137 -17.14 6.91 -12.40
C ASP A 137 -17.48 7.85 -11.22
N ASP A 138 -17.77 7.26 -10.05
CA ASP A 138 -18.22 7.99 -8.86
C ASP A 138 -17.23 8.02 -7.70
N ASP A 139 -15.97 7.67 -7.97
CA ASP A 139 -14.82 7.90 -7.11
C ASP A 139 -13.79 8.81 -7.78
N TYR A 140 -12.61 8.92 -7.16
CA TYR A 140 -11.53 9.76 -7.67
C TYR A 140 -10.24 8.96 -7.56
N ASP A 141 -9.59 8.74 -8.69
CA ASP A 141 -8.36 7.96 -8.79
C ASP A 141 -7.33 8.64 -9.73
N THR A 142 -6.30 7.92 -10.13
CA THR A 142 -5.22 8.41 -11.00
C THR A 142 -5.58 8.41 -12.49
N ALA A 143 -6.65 7.71 -12.89
CA ALA A 143 -7.18 7.76 -14.24
C ALA A 143 -7.92 9.08 -14.51
N ASP A 144 -8.41 9.74 -13.45
CA ASP A 144 -8.97 11.09 -13.50
C ASP A 144 -8.02 12.15 -14.08
N PHE A 145 -8.59 13.29 -14.46
CA PHE A 145 -7.79 14.45 -14.84
C PHE A 145 -7.71 15.50 -13.74
N VAL A 146 -6.53 16.11 -13.61
CA VAL A 146 -6.33 17.29 -12.78
C VAL A 146 -6.67 18.56 -13.59
N ASP A 147 -7.61 19.36 -13.11
CA ASP A 147 -7.97 20.65 -13.72
C ASP A 147 -6.93 21.71 -13.37
N MET A 148 -5.97 21.86 -14.28
CA MET A 148 -4.85 22.80 -14.20
C MET A 148 -5.02 23.98 -15.18
N ARG A 149 -6.25 24.42 -15.48
CA ARG A 149 -6.43 25.53 -16.43
C ARG A 149 -5.87 26.84 -15.86
N SER A 150 -5.08 27.56 -16.65
CA SER A 150 -4.57 28.86 -16.24
C SER A 150 -5.71 29.86 -15.94
N GLY A 151 -5.59 30.61 -14.85
CA GLY A 151 -6.61 31.56 -14.39
C GLY A 151 -7.86 30.93 -13.74
N PHE A 152 -7.92 29.60 -13.61
CA PHE A 152 -9.01 28.88 -12.94
C PHE A 152 -8.98 29.08 -11.42
N ILE A 153 -10.16 29.24 -10.83
CA ILE A 153 -10.39 29.22 -9.38
C ILE A 153 -11.49 28.21 -9.10
N ALA A 154 -11.16 27.15 -8.34
CA ALA A 154 -12.09 26.08 -7.97
C ALA A 154 -13.25 26.56 -7.08
N TRP A 155 -13.00 27.60 -6.28
CA TRP A 155 -13.90 28.11 -5.24
C TRP A 155 -14.12 27.11 -4.09
N ASP A 156 -13.16 26.23 -3.86
CA ASP A 156 -13.15 25.21 -2.81
C ASP A 156 -12.79 25.83 -1.46
N ASN A 157 -13.75 26.56 -0.90
CA ASN A 157 -13.63 27.20 0.42
C ASN A 157 -13.61 26.16 1.54
N LEU A 158 -13.06 26.52 2.70
CA LEU A 158 -13.26 25.78 3.94
C LEU A 158 -14.44 26.37 4.72
N HIS A 159 -15.51 25.59 4.94
CA HIS A 159 -16.71 26.08 5.62
C HIS A 159 -17.54 24.99 6.32
N CYS A 160 -18.77 25.33 6.74
CA CYS A 160 -19.67 24.40 7.39
C CYS A 160 -20.30 23.38 6.42
N GLY A 161 -20.33 22.10 6.81
CA GLY A 161 -20.85 20.98 6.04
C GLY A 161 -22.36 20.77 6.07
N TRP A 162 -23.11 21.54 6.88
CA TRP A 162 -24.57 21.37 7.02
C TRP A 162 -24.97 19.94 7.40
N SER A 163 -24.29 19.39 8.39
CA SER A 163 -24.36 17.96 8.72
C SER A 163 -24.19 17.74 10.22
N ASN A 164 -24.85 16.71 10.74
CA ASN A 164 -24.65 16.23 12.11
C ASN A 164 -23.34 15.44 12.29
N GLY A 165 -22.49 15.36 11.25
CA GLY A 165 -21.20 14.68 11.29
C GLY A 165 -21.24 13.28 10.69
N PRO A 166 -20.37 12.36 11.12
CA PRO A 166 -20.09 11.10 10.43
C PRO A 166 -21.28 10.14 10.28
N ALA A 167 -22.30 10.25 11.14
CA ALA A 167 -23.52 9.44 11.05
C ALA A 167 -24.57 10.01 10.08
N SER A 168 -24.35 11.22 9.53
CA SER A 168 -25.30 11.86 8.62
C SER A 168 -25.11 11.30 7.20
N PRO A 169 -26.20 10.97 6.48
CA PRO A 169 -26.13 10.34 5.16
C PRO A 169 -25.82 11.32 4.01
N SER A 170 -25.53 12.59 4.33
CA SER A 170 -25.13 13.59 3.33
C SER A 170 -24.44 14.77 4.00
N TYR A 171 -23.72 15.54 3.20
CA TYR A 171 -23.14 16.82 3.61
C TYR A 171 -23.05 17.76 2.40
N SER A 172 -22.94 19.06 2.65
CA SER A 172 -22.97 20.08 1.61
C SER A 172 -21.59 20.42 1.09
N SER A 173 -21.00 19.58 0.24
CA SER A 173 -19.77 19.90 -0.48
C SER A 173 -19.80 19.48 -1.95
N VAL A 174 -19.27 20.34 -2.81
CA VAL A 174 -18.96 20.07 -4.23
C VAL A 174 -17.44 20.15 -4.49
N GLY A 175 -16.64 20.17 -3.42
CA GLY A 175 -15.18 20.37 -3.47
C GLY A 175 -14.62 21.18 -2.31
N CYS A 176 -15.48 21.98 -1.68
CA CYS A 176 -15.18 22.64 -0.42
C CYS A 176 -14.70 21.66 0.66
N GLN A 177 -13.79 22.12 1.50
CA GLN A 177 -13.38 21.40 2.70
C GLN A 177 -14.39 21.74 3.80
N VAL A 178 -15.09 20.74 4.35
CA VAL A 178 -16.26 21.04 5.20
C VAL A 178 -16.20 20.40 6.58
N VAL A 179 -16.46 21.18 7.62
CA VAL A 179 -16.54 20.70 9.02
C VAL A 179 -18.00 20.43 9.40
N ALA A 180 -18.26 19.37 10.17
CA ALA A 180 -19.59 19.06 10.66
C ALA A 180 -20.19 20.19 11.51
N GLY A 181 -21.50 20.38 11.43
CA GLY A 181 -22.25 21.41 12.14
C GLY A 181 -23.22 22.17 11.24
N PHE A 182 -23.75 23.28 11.77
CA PHE A 182 -24.66 24.19 11.07
C PHE A 182 -24.21 25.64 11.23
N PRO A 183 -24.19 26.46 10.17
CA PRO A 183 -23.72 27.83 10.26
C PRO A 183 -24.87 28.80 10.60
N LYS A 184 -24.51 29.92 11.23
CA LYS A 184 -25.42 31.07 11.35
C LYS A 184 -25.67 31.66 9.95
N CYS A 185 -26.92 31.64 9.48
CA CYS A 185 -27.33 32.33 8.26
C CYS A 185 -28.85 32.57 8.22
N THR A 186 -29.38 33.09 7.10
CA THR A 186 -30.77 33.53 6.98
C THR A 186 -31.70 32.54 6.29
N LYS A 187 -31.21 31.35 5.89
CA LYS A 187 -31.99 30.28 5.24
C LYS A 187 -31.39 28.89 5.52
N ARG A 188 -32.15 27.80 5.28
CA ARG A 188 -31.90 26.42 5.75
C ARG A 188 -31.92 26.35 7.29
N GLY A 189 -33.10 26.12 7.88
CA GLY A 189 -33.23 25.89 9.34
C GLY A 189 -32.63 27.00 10.22
N ALA A 190 -32.73 28.27 9.77
CA ALA A 190 -32.02 29.45 10.27
C ALA A 190 -31.61 29.39 11.75
N ALA A 191 -30.41 28.86 11.99
CA ALA A 191 -29.83 28.84 13.32
C ALA A 191 -29.49 30.28 13.73
N SER A 192 -29.87 30.67 14.95
CA SER A 192 -29.56 32.00 15.49
C SER A 192 -28.05 32.20 15.72
N ARG A 193 -27.28 31.11 15.70
CA ARG A 193 -25.84 31.01 15.94
C ARG A 193 -25.23 29.85 15.14
N ASP A 194 -23.91 29.83 15.03
CA ASP A 194 -23.19 28.66 14.54
C ASP A 194 -23.29 27.52 15.57
N GLU A 195 -23.39 26.26 15.12
CA GLU A 195 -23.64 25.08 15.95
C GLU A 195 -22.72 23.90 15.58
N GLY A 196 -22.52 23.00 16.55
CA GLY A 196 -21.70 21.79 16.41
C GLY A 196 -20.20 22.07 16.32
N PRO A 197 -19.41 21.08 15.84
CA PRO A 197 -17.96 21.19 15.69
C PRO A 197 -17.52 22.43 14.89
N TRP A 198 -18.32 22.83 13.89
CA TRP A 198 -18.12 24.04 13.09
C TRP A 198 -18.03 25.32 13.93
N LYS A 199 -18.89 25.47 14.96
CA LYS A 199 -18.87 26.64 15.84
C LYS A 199 -17.51 26.77 16.52
N GLN A 200 -17.01 25.67 17.09
CA GLN A 200 -15.73 25.66 17.80
C GLN A 200 -14.56 25.90 16.85
N PHE A 201 -14.53 25.24 15.68
CA PHE A 201 -13.54 25.50 14.63
C PHE A 201 -13.50 27.00 14.27
N LEU A 202 -14.68 27.58 14.06
CA LEU A 202 -14.82 28.98 13.66
C LEU A 202 -14.36 29.94 14.75
N ASP A 203 -14.79 29.74 15.99
CA ASP A 203 -14.43 30.59 17.13
C ASP A 203 -12.92 30.57 17.37
N ASN A 204 -12.29 29.39 17.33
CA ASN A 204 -10.85 29.23 17.49
C ASN A 204 -10.04 30.08 16.49
N ALA A 205 -10.40 30.01 15.21
CA ALA A 205 -9.66 30.68 14.14
C ALA A 205 -10.03 32.17 13.99
N TYR A 206 -11.28 32.56 14.28
CA TYR A 206 -11.69 33.97 14.25
C TYR A 206 -11.24 34.76 15.48
N ALA A 207 -10.97 34.10 16.61
CA ALA A 207 -10.37 34.73 17.78
C ALA A 207 -8.90 35.13 17.56
N ALA A 208 -8.18 34.48 16.65
CA ALA A 208 -6.81 34.84 16.31
C ALA A 208 -6.76 36.10 15.42
N ASP A 209 -5.84 37.01 15.66
CA ASP A 209 -5.54 38.16 14.78
C ASP A 209 -4.71 37.74 13.56
N GLN A 210 -5.21 36.74 12.83
CA GLN A 210 -4.59 36.14 11.66
C GLN A 210 -5.59 36.14 10.50
N GLY A 211 -5.16 36.64 9.34
CA GLY A 211 -6.01 36.74 8.14
C GLY A 211 -5.94 35.53 7.20
N ASN A 212 -4.75 34.93 7.09
CA ASN A 212 -4.46 33.81 6.19
C ASN A 212 -3.97 32.59 6.98
N PHE A 213 -4.38 31.39 6.58
CA PHE A 213 -4.11 30.14 7.25
C PHE A 213 -3.54 29.18 6.21
N ARG A 214 -2.32 28.70 6.46
CA ARG A 214 -1.76 27.60 5.67
C ARG A 214 -2.55 26.33 5.95
N TYR A 215 -2.81 25.53 4.93
CA TYR A 215 -3.63 24.32 5.01
C TYR A 215 -2.89 23.16 4.34
N ALA A 216 -2.47 22.17 5.12
CA ALA A 216 -1.85 20.97 4.58
C ALA A 216 -2.84 19.80 4.58
N LEU A 217 -3.05 19.17 3.43
CA LEU A 217 -3.96 18.05 3.25
C LEU A 217 -3.14 16.77 3.02
N PHE A 218 -3.38 15.77 3.87
CA PHE A 218 -2.76 14.45 3.84
C PHE A 218 -3.83 13.36 3.77
N SER A 219 -3.42 12.13 3.45
CA SER A 219 -4.26 10.96 3.71
C SER A 219 -4.24 10.57 5.19
N GLY A 220 -5.27 9.84 5.62
CA GLY A 220 -5.35 9.23 6.94
C GLY A 220 -4.22 8.23 7.18
N TYR A 221 -3.88 7.47 6.14
CA TYR A 221 -2.77 6.51 6.17
C TYR A 221 -1.44 7.21 6.44
N GLU A 222 -1.15 8.35 5.80
CA GLU A 222 0.07 9.11 6.10
C GLU A 222 0.15 9.56 7.56
N ALA A 223 -0.99 9.99 8.13
CA ALA A 223 -1.06 10.38 9.53
C ALA A 223 -0.87 9.18 10.48
N GLN A 224 -1.45 8.02 10.14
CA GLN A 224 -1.25 6.79 10.91
C GLN A 224 0.22 6.35 10.85
N SER A 225 0.81 6.26 9.65
CA SER A 225 2.22 5.88 9.48
C SER A 225 3.13 6.80 10.27
N MET A 226 2.89 8.13 10.24
CA MET A 226 3.72 9.07 11.00
C MET A 226 3.52 8.96 12.52
N ALA A 227 2.33 8.58 12.97
CA ALA A 227 2.03 8.35 14.38
C ALA A 227 2.60 7.04 14.92
N VAL A 228 2.69 6.00 14.09
CA VAL A 228 3.14 4.66 14.48
C VAL A 228 4.65 4.47 14.27
N VAL A 229 5.18 4.91 13.13
CA VAL A 229 6.55 4.61 12.68
C VAL A 229 7.55 5.73 13.06
N GLY A 230 7.09 6.98 13.18
CA GLY A 230 7.96 8.12 13.48
C GLY A 230 8.89 8.53 12.32
N SER A 231 9.88 9.38 12.60
CA SER A 231 10.71 10.07 11.59
C SER A 231 11.89 9.25 11.04
N GLN A 232 12.39 8.27 11.80
CA GLN A 232 13.69 7.63 11.53
C GLN A 232 13.75 6.82 10.22
N GLN A 233 12.61 6.46 9.63
CA GLN A 233 12.54 5.67 8.40
C GLN A 233 11.78 6.38 7.27
N MET A 234 11.36 7.63 7.48
CA MET A 234 10.52 8.34 6.53
C MET A 234 11.36 9.24 5.63
N ARG A 235 11.40 8.92 4.33
CA ARG A 235 11.89 9.85 3.31
C ARG A 235 10.94 11.01 3.15
N GLN A 236 11.52 12.17 2.87
CA GLN A 236 10.77 13.32 2.39
C GLN A 236 10.03 12.97 1.10
N SER A 237 8.95 13.70 0.82
CA SER A 237 8.23 13.65 -0.45
C SER A 237 7.94 15.07 -0.89
N LEU A 238 7.82 15.30 -2.20
CA LEU A 238 7.43 16.61 -2.71
C LEU A 238 6.05 16.53 -3.33
N ARG A 239 5.23 17.55 -3.10
CA ARG A 239 3.94 17.73 -3.77
C ARG A 239 3.58 19.21 -3.78
N PHE A 240 2.45 19.57 -4.35
CA PHE A 240 2.05 20.98 -4.45
C PHE A 240 2.16 21.71 -3.10
N GLY A 241 2.88 22.83 -3.09
CA GLY A 241 3.15 23.65 -1.90
C GLY A 241 4.41 23.28 -1.12
N SER A 242 5.16 22.22 -1.48
CA SER A 242 6.52 21.96 -1.00
C SER A 242 7.45 23.11 -1.36
N GLN A 243 8.45 23.38 -0.51
CA GLN A 243 9.45 24.43 -0.75
C GLN A 243 10.88 23.96 -0.44
N GLY A 244 11.88 24.62 -1.02
CA GLY A 244 13.29 24.45 -0.66
C GLY A 244 14.15 23.80 -1.75
N GLU A 245 15.34 23.34 -1.36
CA GLU A 245 16.39 22.94 -2.30
C GLU A 245 16.06 21.69 -3.11
N ILE A 246 15.31 20.76 -2.53
CA ILE A 246 14.91 19.52 -3.21
C ILE A 246 13.88 19.85 -4.30
N VAL A 247 13.05 20.87 -4.09
CA VAL A 247 12.14 21.39 -5.12
C VAL A 247 12.94 22.04 -6.26
N ARG A 248 13.99 22.81 -5.97
CA ARG A 248 14.89 23.35 -7.01
C ARG A 248 15.52 22.21 -7.83
N SER A 249 15.97 21.15 -7.15
CA SER A 249 16.54 19.97 -7.79
C SER A 249 15.53 19.30 -8.73
N MET A 250 14.29 19.10 -8.26
CA MET A 250 13.19 18.57 -9.08
C MET A 250 12.89 19.46 -10.29
N GLN A 251 12.73 20.77 -10.10
CA GLN A 251 12.45 21.74 -11.17
C GLN A 251 13.57 21.74 -12.23
N ALA A 252 14.83 21.78 -11.80
CA ALA A 252 15.97 21.74 -12.70
C ALA A 252 16.03 20.45 -13.52
N LYS A 253 15.71 19.30 -12.91
CA LYS A 253 15.66 18.00 -13.61
C LYS A 253 14.51 17.90 -14.60
N LEU A 254 13.32 18.35 -14.22
CA LEU A 254 12.17 18.42 -15.13
C LEU A 254 12.48 19.30 -16.34
N ASN A 255 13.02 20.51 -16.12
CA ASN A 255 13.41 21.42 -17.19
C ASN A 255 14.50 20.83 -18.10
N ALA A 256 15.50 20.16 -17.53
CA ALA A 256 16.56 19.49 -18.30
C ALA A 256 16.02 18.33 -19.16
N LEU A 257 14.92 17.72 -18.75
CA LEU A 257 14.19 16.68 -19.50
C LEU A 257 13.11 17.28 -20.44
N GLU A 258 13.13 18.60 -20.66
CA GLU A 258 12.18 19.33 -21.51
C GLU A 258 10.72 19.32 -21.02
N TYR A 259 10.49 19.06 -19.73
CA TYR A 259 9.20 19.30 -19.06
C TYR A 259 9.25 20.67 -18.38
N ASP A 260 8.55 21.65 -18.95
CA ASP A 260 8.57 23.04 -18.48
C ASP A 260 7.94 23.20 -17.08
N ALA A 261 8.81 23.20 -16.06
CA ALA A 261 8.48 23.34 -14.65
C ALA A 261 8.52 24.80 -14.18
N GLY A 262 8.72 25.76 -15.09
CA GLY A 262 8.92 27.18 -14.79
C GLY A 262 10.32 27.49 -14.25
N ASP A 263 10.42 28.60 -13.52
CA ASP A 263 11.66 29.01 -12.87
C ASP A 263 12.09 28.02 -11.78
N VAL A 264 13.41 27.82 -11.62
CA VAL A 264 13.98 26.98 -10.56
C VAL A 264 14.03 27.78 -9.24
N ASP A 265 12.86 28.15 -8.74
CA ASP A 265 12.67 29.05 -7.60
C ASP A 265 12.55 28.33 -6.24
N GLY A 266 12.44 26.99 -6.25
CA GLY A 266 12.29 26.17 -5.06
C GLY A 266 10.88 26.22 -4.48
N GLU A 267 9.88 26.67 -5.22
CA GLU A 267 8.47 26.68 -4.84
C GLU A 267 7.68 25.73 -5.73
N PHE A 268 7.12 24.66 -5.16
CA PHE A 268 6.35 23.69 -5.92
C PHE A 268 4.95 24.25 -6.21
N GLY A 269 4.87 25.05 -7.27
CA GLY A 269 3.67 25.73 -7.74
C GLY A 269 2.99 25.09 -8.96
N PHE A 270 2.28 25.93 -9.72
CA PHE A 270 1.46 25.53 -10.86
C PHE A 270 2.29 24.87 -11.98
N ASP A 271 3.35 25.54 -12.44
CA ASP A 271 4.16 25.06 -13.58
C ASP A 271 4.88 23.76 -13.22
N SER A 272 5.45 23.69 -12.01
CA SER A 272 6.11 22.47 -11.51
C SER A 272 5.15 21.28 -11.41
N LEU A 273 3.89 21.49 -10.97
CA LEU A 273 2.89 20.42 -10.95
C LEU A 273 2.50 19.98 -12.36
N ASN A 274 2.31 20.92 -13.28
CA ASN A 274 1.98 20.59 -14.67
C ASN A 274 3.10 19.78 -15.35
N ALA A 275 4.35 20.19 -15.16
CA ALA A 275 5.52 19.45 -15.63
C ALA A 275 5.59 18.04 -15.02
N LEU A 276 5.42 17.93 -13.70
CA LEU A 276 5.48 16.64 -13.01
C LEU A 276 4.40 15.68 -13.48
N MET A 277 3.14 16.13 -13.56
CA MET A 277 2.04 15.29 -14.04
C MET A 277 2.30 14.80 -15.45
N THR A 278 2.85 15.66 -16.32
CA THR A 278 3.22 15.28 -17.70
C THR A 278 4.37 14.27 -17.71
N PHE A 279 5.37 14.46 -16.85
CA PHE A 279 6.47 13.52 -16.67
C PHE A 279 5.98 12.15 -16.19
N GLN A 280 5.23 12.09 -15.10
CA GLN A 280 4.72 10.83 -14.53
C GLN A 280 3.86 10.07 -15.56
N LYS A 281 2.92 10.74 -16.23
CA LYS A 281 2.09 10.10 -17.27
C LYS A 281 2.91 9.49 -18.40
N ARG A 282 4.01 10.16 -18.78
CA ARG A 282 4.86 9.73 -19.90
C ARG A 282 5.87 8.65 -19.51
N VAL A 283 6.39 8.69 -18.29
CA VAL A 283 7.51 7.84 -17.85
C VAL A 283 7.06 6.67 -16.98
N LEU A 284 6.08 6.89 -16.11
CA LEU A 284 5.57 5.88 -15.17
C LEU A 284 4.25 5.28 -15.67
N GLY A 285 3.41 6.10 -16.30
CA GLY A 285 2.09 5.72 -16.80
C GLY A 285 0.99 6.58 -16.18
N THR A 286 -0.20 6.57 -16.78
CA THR A 286 -1.33 7.38 -16.28
C THR A 286 -1.75 7.00 -14.87
N GLU A 287 -1.73 5.70 -14.55
CA GLU A 287 -2.12 5.17 -13.23
C GLU A 287 -1.15 5.53 -12.09
N ASP A 288 0.05 6.01 -12.41
CA ASP A 288 1.07 6.41 -11.42
C ASP A 288 1.29 7.93 -11.40
N ALA A 289 0.43 8.70 -12.09
CA ALA A 289 0.53 10.15 -12.20
C ALA A 289 -0.26 10.87 -11.10
N ASP A 290 0.16 10.70 -9.85
CA ASP A 290 -0.48 11.23 -8.65
C ASP A 290 -0.10 12.69 -8.29
N GLY A 291 0.87 13.28 -8.99
CA GLY A 291 1.40 14.62 -8.71
C GLY A 291 2.29 14.69 -7.47
N ILE A 292 2.78 13.54 -6.98
CA ILE A 292 3.64 13.41 -5.81
C ILE A 292 5.00 12.83 -6.24
N VAL A 293 6.06 13.51 -5.83
CA VAL A 293 7.42 12.97 -5.91
C VAL A 293 7.66 12.08 -4.68
N GLY A 294 7.24 10.82 -4.80
CA GLY A 294 7.65 9.72 -3.94
C GLY A 294 8.94 9.04 -4.45
N PRO A 295 9.37 7.93 -3.84
CA PRO A 295 10.61 7.23 -4.21
C PRO A 295 10.69 6.84 -5.70
N MET A 296 9.60 6.35 -6.30
CA MET A 296 9.56 5.95 -7.71
C MET A 296 9.78 7.15 -8.64
N THR A 297 9.06 8.24 -8.41
CA THR A 297 9.21 9.48 -9.19
C THR A 297 10.58 10.11 -9.01
N ALA A 298 11.14 10.07 -7.80
CA ALA A 298 12.48 10.60 -7.51
C ALA A 298 13.58 9.80 -8.24
N ASP A 299 13.48 8.47 -8.23
CA ASP A 299 14.39 7.59 -8.97
C ASP A 299 14.33 7.87 -10.48
N ALA A 300 13.12 7.98 -11.04
CA ALA A 300 12.93 8.31 -12.45
C ALA A 300 13.47 9.70 -12.84
N LEU A 301 13.44 10.67 -11.92
CA LEU A 301 14.04 12.01 -12.11
C LEU A 301 15.55 12.04 -11.83
N GLY A 302 16.10 10.99 -11.22
CA GLY A 302 17.47 10.95 -10.74
C GLY A 302 17.75 12.02 -9.68
N ILE A 303 16.82 12.20 -8.72
CA ILE A 303 16.99 13.05 -7.53
C ILE A 303 16.91 12.22 -6.26
N ASP A 304 17.61 12.66 -5.21
CA ASP A 304 17.54 12.02 -3.90
C ASP A 304 16.53 12.72 -2.99
N LEU A 305 15.76 11.92 -2.26
CA LEU A 305 14.84 12.38 -1.24
C LEU A 305 15.43 12.01 0.13
N PRO A 306 15.92 13.00 0.90
CA PRO A 306 16.56 12.73 2.18
C PRO A 306 15.56 12.19 3.21
N TYR A 307 16.06 11.47 4.20
CA TYR A 307 15.26 11.12 5.36
C TYR A 307 15.06 12.34 6.26
N LEU A 308 13.94 12.36 6.99
CA LEU A 308 13.55 13.48 7.85
C LEU A 308 14.61 13.90 8.87
N ASP A 309 15.35 12.93 9.42
CA ASP A 309 16.34 13.18 10.47
C ASP A 309 17.76 13.32 9.92
N GLY A 310 17.91 13.53 8.60
CA GLY A 310 19.22 13.56 7.94
C GLY A 310 19.90 12.19 7.90
N GLY A 311 19.17 11.13 8.28
CA GLY A 311 19.61 9.76 8.06
C GLY A 311 19.82 9.50 6.57
N VAL A 312 20.96 8.92 6.23
CA VAL A 312 21.01 8.10 5.03
C VAL A 312 20.14 6.88 5.36
N PRO A 313 19.38 6.30 4.42
CA PRO A 313 18.92 4.93 4.67
C PRO A 313 20.17 4.13 5.05
N ALA A 314 20.07 3.11 5.88
CA ALA A 314 21.17 2.17 6.01
C ALA A 314 21.36 1.45 4.66
N ILE A 315 22.00 2.13 3.70
CA ILE A 315 22.49 1.71 2.40
C ILE A 315 23.98 2.07 2.44
N ALA A 316 24.80 1.18 3.00
CA ALA A 316 26.18 1.01 2.56
C ALA A 316 26.22 0.97 1.03
N THR A 317 26.71 2.07 0.49
CA THR A 317 27.26 2.13 -0.83
C THR A 317 28.42 1.13 -0.95
N PRO A 318 28.59 0.49 -2.11
CA PRO A 318 29.73 -0.35 -2.40
C PRO A 318 30.98 0.53 -2.50
N ALA A 319 32.10 0.05 -1.95
CA ALA A 319 33.39 0.70 -2.14
C ALA A 319 33.72 0.71 -3.64
N ALA A 320 34.15 1.87 -4.14
CA ALA A 320 34.75 2.00 -5.46
C ALA A 320 36.04 1.18 -5.51
N GLU A 321 36.17 0.31 -6.50
CA GLU A 321 37.44 -0.29 -6.88
C GLU A 321 37.87 0.26 -8.24
N ASP A 322 39.15 0.65 -8.28
CA ASP A 322 39.91 1.04 -9.46
C ASP A 322 40.03 -0.12 -10.46
N ASP A 323 40.26 0.25 -11.72
CA ASP A 323 40.58 -0.56 -12.89
C ASP A 323 41.48 -1.78 -12.63
N ASP A 324 41.07 -2.97 -13.10
CA ASP A 324 41.72 -3.71 -14.21
C ASP A 324 41.36 -5.21 -14.22
N ALA A 325 41.13 -5.70 -15.44
CA ALA A 325 41.30 -7.08 -15.92
C ALA A 325 40.16 -8.13 -15.83
N GLU A 326 39.70 -8.44 -17.05
CA GLU A 326 39.25 -9.74 -17.60
C GLU A 326 37.87 -10.32 -17.26
N VAL A 327 37.20 -10.67 -18.37
CA VAL A 327 35.86 -11.20 -18.53
C VAL A 327 35.84 -12.69 -18.18
N ASP A 328 34.96 -13.10 -17.27
CA ASP A 328 34.42 -14.48 -17.24
C ASP A 328 32.96 -14.45 -16.77
N ASP A 329 32.08 -15.06 -17.57
CA ASP A 329 30.63 -15.03 -17.46
C ASP A 329 30.14 -15.94 -16.32
N GLY A 330 29.51 -15.37 -15.29
CA GLY A 330 28.89 -16.12 -14.20
C GLY A 330 27.89 -15.30 -13.39
N ASP A 331 26.62 -15.36 -13.77
CA ASP A 331 25.48 -14.79 -13.03
C ASP A 331 25.29 -15.50 -11.66
N ASP A 332 25.73 -14.87 -10.57
CA ASP A 332 25.33 -15.17 -9.19
C ASP A 332 24.81 -13.87 -8.53
N GLU A 333 23.51 -13.59 -8.71
CA GLU A 333 22.80 -12.54 -7.97
C GLU A 333 22.52 -13.01 -6.53
N SER A 334 23.53 -12.95 -5.67
CA SER A 334 23.36 -13.02 -4.21
C SER A 334 24.28 -12.04 -3.49
N GLY A 335 24.00 -10.74 -3.63
CA GLY A 335 24.64 -9.70 -2.82
C GLY A 335 24.33 -9.88 -1.32
N PRO A 336 25.30 -9.65 -0.41
CA PRO A 336 25.12 -9.93 1.01
C PRO A 336 24.11 -8.97 1.64
N LEU A 337 23.00 -9.48 2.19
CA LEU A 337 22.13 -8.62 3.02
C LEU A 337 22.86 -8.23 4.30
N ARG A 338 22.68 -6.97 4.71
CA ARG A 338 23.38 -6.43 5.88
C ARG A 338 22.80 -6.95 7.18
N PRO A 339 23.65 -7.07 8.23
CA PRO A 339 23.18 -7.41 9.56
C PRO A 339 22.27 -6.31 10.11
N ARG A 340 21.36 -6.75 10.98
CA ARG A 340 20.46 -5.94 11.81
C ARG A 340 21.22 -4.81 12.52
N PRO A 341 20.77 -3.54 12.49
CA PRO A 341 21.18 -2.54 13.47
C PRO A 341 20.69 -2.95 14.86
N ASP A 342 21.44 -2.63 15.91
CA ASP A 342 21.16 -3.08 17.27
C ASP A 342 19.71 -2.77 17.70
N ALA A 343 19.09 -3.80 18.31
CA ALA A 343 17.68 -3.88 18.65
C ALA A 343 17.24 -2.81 19.67
N GLU A 344 16.60 -1.74 19.20
CA GLU A 344 15.80 -0.86 20.05
C GLU A 344 14.32 -0.99 19.65
N ASP A 345 13.58 -1.65 20.56
CA ASP A 345 12.13 -1.93 20.62
C ASP A 345 11.56 -3.06 19.73
N ASP A 346 12.16 -4.25 19.88
CA ASP A 346 11.56 -5.54 19.51
C ASP A 346 10.36 -5.81 20.42
N GLY A 347 9.13 -5.48 20.01
CA GLY A 347 7.95 -5.87 20.77
C GLY A 347 8.07 -7.34 21.24
N ALA A 348 7.84 -7.59 22.53
CA ALA A 348 8.28 -8.83 23.20
C ALA A 348 7.96 -10.10 22.37
N PRO A 349 8.92 -11.05 22.26
CA PRO A 349 8.73 -12.29 21.50
C PRO A 349 7.43 -13.01 21.82
N LEU A 350 6.70 -13.39 20.78
CA LEU A 350 5.47 -14.17 20.95
C LEU A 350 5.80 -15.57 21.49
N SER A 351 5.16 -15.89 22.61
CA SER A 351 5.09 -17.25 23.14
C SER A 351 3.73 -17.84 22.81
N PHE A 352 3.71 -19.08 22.33
CA PHE A 352 2.49 -19.74 21.86
C PHE A 352 2.07 -20.87 22.79
N GLU A 353 0.82 -20.81 23.26
CA GLU A 353 0.13 -21.94 23.85
C GLU A 353 -0.53 -22.75 22.73
N ILE A 354 -0.04 -23.97 22.49
CA ILE A 354 -0.58 -24.85 21.45
C ILE A 354 -1.71 -25.70 22.03
N SER A 355 -2.83 -25.76 21.31
CA SER A 355 -3.97 -26.61 21.65
C SER A 355 -4.49 -27.33 20.42
N LYS A 356 -5.17 -28.47 20.63
CA LYS A 356 -5.84 -29.21 19.56
C LYS A 356 -7.26 -29.57 19.95
N GLU A 357 -8.13 -29.59 18.96
CA GLU A 357 -9.53 -30.01 19.09
C GLU A 357 -9.78 -31.18 18.14
N VAL A 358 -10.55 -32.16 18.59
CA VAL A 358 -10.95 -33.30 17.78
C VAL A 358 -12.46 -33.26 17.65
N ASP A 359 -12.93 -33.04 16.42
CA ASP A 359 -14.36 -33.00 16.10
C ASP A 359 -14.62 -33.77 14.80
N GLY A 360 -15.63 -34.65 14.80
CA GLY A 360 -15.99 -35.47 13.65
C GLY A 360 -14.83 -36.28 13.04
N GLY A 361 -13.84 -36.70 13.85
CA GLY A 361 -12.65 -37.42 13.39
C GLY A 361 -11.58 -36.55 12.72
N LYS A 362 -11.74 -35.22 12.71
CA LYS A 362 -10.74 -34.25 12.25
C LYS A 362 -10.04 -33.63 13.44
N THR A 363 -8.71 -33.59 13.40
CA THR A 363 -7.89 -32.89 14.41
C THR A 363 -7.54 -31.50 13.90
N ARG A 364 -7.92 -30.46 14.63
CA ARG A 364 -7.59 -29.04 14.35
C ARG A 364 -6.59 -28.54 15.38
N TYR A 365 -5.59 -27.80 14.91
CA TYR A 365 -4.55 -27.20 15.75
C TYR A 365 -4.76 -25.69 15.82
N TYR A 366 -4.55 -25.14 17.02
CA TYR A 366 -4.66 -23.73 17.33
C TYR A 366 -3.43 -23.28 18.10
N ALA A 367 -3.05 -22.02 17.91
CA ALA A 367 -2.07 -21.35 18.73
C ALA A 367 -2.71 -20.14 19.40
N LYS A 368 -2.40 -19.93 20.67
CA LYS A 368 -2.82 -18.75 21.41
C LYS A 368 -1.61 -17.93 21.83
N ALA A 369 -1.64 -16.64 21.55
CA ALA A 369 -0.67 -15.66 22.01
C ALA A 369 -1.40 -14.34 22.33
N ASN A 370 -0.96 -13.62 23.37
CA ASN A 370 -1.53 -12.35 23.80
C ASN A 370 -3.07 -12.35 23.96
N GLY A 371 -3.63 -13.47 24.41
CA GLY A 371 -5.08 -13.62 24.59
C GLY A 371 -5.85 -14.00 23.33
N THR A 372 -5.25 -13.92 22.14
CA THR A 372 -5.87 -14.26 20.85
C THR A 372 -5.59 -15.72 20.51
N LYS A 373 -6.65 -16.52 20.31
CA LYS A 373 -6.55 -17.91 19.83
C LYS A 373 -6.82 -17.95 18.33
N VAL A 374 -5.85 -18.46 17.56
CA VAL A 374 -5.88 -18.52 16.09
C VAL A 374 -5.89 -19.97 15.63
N PHE A 375 -6.69 -20.25 14.61
CA PHE A 375 -6.66 -21.54 13.90
C PHE A 375 -5.42 -21.61 13.00
N ILE A 376 -4.62 -22.66 13.18
CA ILE A 376 -3.40 -22.88 12.40
C ILE A 376 -3.67 -23.77 11.21
N GLY A 377 -4.29 -24.92 11.45
CA GLY A 377 -4.62 -25.87 10.40
C GLY A 377 -5.23 -27.15 10.94
N ARG A 378 -5.86 -27.90 10.05
CA ARG A 378 -6.31 -29.26 10.32
C ARG A 378 -5.25 -30.26 9.87
N GLN A 379 -5.16 -31.34 10.62
CA GLN A 379 -4.34 -32.48 10.27
C GLN A 379 -4.87 -33.14 9.00
N VAL A 380 -3.96 -33.46 8.09
CA VAL A 380 -4.20 -34.22 6.88
C VAL A 380 -3.13 -35.28 6.69
N ARG A 381 -3.48 -36.32 5.93
CA ARG A 381 -2.54 -37.32 5.44
C ARG A 381 -2.42 -37.15 3.93
N TYR A 382 -1.20 -37.05 3.44
CA TYR A 382 -0.89 -36.99 2.02
C TYR A 382 0.21 -38.01 1.73
N GLU A 383 -0.14 -39.02 0.94
CA GLU A 383 0.69 -40.22 0.77
C GLU A 383 1.09 -40.82 2.14
N ARG A 384 2.40 -40.91 2.41
CA ARG A 384 2.95 -41.37 3.69
C ARG A 384 3.10 -40.28 4.75
N ASN A 385 2.92 -39.01 4.37
CA ASN A 385 3.18 -37.87 5.22
C ASN A 385 1.92 -37.46 6.00
N ILE A 386 2.15 -36.85 7.17
CA ILE A 386 1.17 -36.19 8.01
C ILE A 386 1.63 -34.73 8.16
N GLY A 387 0.68 -33.81 8.07
CA GLY A 387 0.94 -32.38 8.22
C GLY A 387 -0.36 -31.59 8.39
N LEU A 388 -0.23 -30.27 8.42
CA LEU A 388 -1.31 -29.30 8.56
C LEU A 388 -1.67 -28.69 7.20
N THR A 389 -2.95 -28.32 7.09
CA THR A 389 -3.45 -27.40 6.08
C THR A 389 -4.63 -26.62 6.62
N ASN A 390 -4.81 -25.38 6.18
CA ASN A 390 -5.99 -24.58 6.48
C ASN A 390 -6.83 -24.24 5.23
N ILE A 391 -6.48 -24.79 4.05
CA ILE A 391 -7.16 -24.47 2.78
C ILE A 391 -8.64 -24.89 2.75
N TYR A 392 -9.02 -25.86 3.58
CA TYR A 392 -10.42 -26.34 3.69
C TYR A 392 -11.25 -25.58 4.73
N ASP A 393 -10.63 -24.72 5.52
CA ASP A 393 -11.24 -23.99 6.64
C ASP A 393 -10.78 -22.51 6.59
N LEU A 394 -10.66 -21.94 5.39
CA LEU A 394 -10.09 -20.60 5.14
C LEU A 394 -10.86 -19.48 5.85
N SER A 395 -12.16 -19.64 6.08
CA SER A 395 -12.98 -18.70 6.86
C SER A 395 -12.54 -18.54 8.32
N MET A 396 -11.69 -19.43 8.81
CA MET A 396 -11.10 -19.36 10.15
C MET A 396 -9.71 -18.69 10.16
N THR A 397 -9.19 -18.27 9.00
CA THR A 397 -7.85 -17.66 8.89
C THR A 397 -7.92 -16.14 9.13
N PRO A 398 -7.05 -15.56 9.98
CA PRO A 398 -7.27 -14.21 10.50
C PRO A 398 -6.57 -13.08 9.72
N ALA A 399 -5.84 -13.39 8.64
CA ALA A 399 -5.00 -12.43 7.91
C ALA A 399 -5.64 -11.83 6.65
N GLY A 400 -6.94 -12.07 6.45
CA GLY A 400 -7.66 -11.59 5.27
C GLY A 400 -7.20 -12.22 3.96
N VAL A 401 -7.62 -11.60 2.86
CA VAL A 401 -7.31 -12.01 1.49
C VAL A 401 -6.56 -10.91 0.76
N TYR A 402 -5.70 -11.33 -0.16
CA TYR A 402 -5.07 -10.47 -1.14
C TYR A 402 -6.15 -9.87 -2.06
N ASP A 403 -6.31 -8.55 -1.95
CA ASP A 403 -7.15 -7.74 -2.81
C ASP A 403 -6.28 -7.12 -3.90
N ASN A 404 -6.60 -7.45 -5.15
CA ASN A 404 -5.83 -7.01 -6.30
C ASN A 404 -6.06 -5.53 -6.65
N ASN A 405 -7.18 -4.93 -6.23
CA ASN A 405 -7.45 -3.51 -6.45
C ASN A 405 -6.71 -2.67 -5.41
N ASP A 406 -6.77 -3.07 -4.14
CA ASP A 406 -5.98 -2.43 -3.07
C ASP A 406 -4.49 -2.49 -3.39
N ALA A 407 -3.97 -3.66 -3.76
CA ALA A 407 -2.57 -3.83 -4.11
C ALA A 407 -2.16 -3.07 -5.39
N ALA A 408 -3.09 -2.77 -6.30
CA ALA A 408 -2.78 -2.00 -7.50
C ALA A 408 -2.37 -0.57 -7.19
N THR A 409 -2.79 -0.02 -6.04
CA THR A 409 -2.37 1.33 -5.58
C THR A 409 -0.87 1.46 -5.33
N ARG A 410 -0.17 0.32 -5.09
CA ARG A 410 1.28 0.28 -4.84
C ARG A 410 2.06 -0.44 -5.94
N HIS A 411 1.42 -1.39 -6.63
CA HIS A 411 2.09 -2.29 -7.58
C HIS A 411 1.57 -2.20 -9.01
N GLY A 412 0.65 -1.27 -9.27
CA GLY A 412 0.00 -1.07 -10.56
C GLY A 412 -0.65 -2.35 -11.09
N GLN A 413 -0.67 -2.46 -12.42
CA GLN A 413 -1.33 -3.56 -13.14
C GLN A 413 -0.77 -4.96 -12.80
N TRP A 414 0.43 -5.07 -12.22
CA TRP A 414 1.02 -6.35 -11.81
C TRP A 414 0.30 -6.98 -10.63
N ALA A 415 -0.40 -6.18 -9.80
CA ALA A 415 -1.29 -6.69 -8.78
C ALA A 415 -2.42 -7.54 -9.42
N HIS A 416 -3.10 -7.00 -10.43
CA HIS A 416 -4.12 -7.74 -11.15
C HIS A 416 -3.55 -8.96 -11.90
N PHE A 417 -2.32 -8.88 -12.41
CA PHE A 417 -1.68 -9.99 -13.13
C PHE A 417 -1.55 -11.27 -12.28
N ILE A 418 -1.12 -11.13 -11.02
CA ILE A 418 -0.87 -12.29 -10.14
C ILE A 418 -2.15 -12.85 -9.49
N TRP A 419 -3.24 -12.07 -9.51
CA TRP A 419 -4.46 -12.39 -8.79
C TRP A 419 -5.12 -13.72 -9.19
N PRO A 420 -5.26 -14.09 -10.48
CA PRO A 420 -5.85 -15.38 -10.82
C PRO A 420 -5.06 -16.57 -10.28
N THR A 421 -3.73 -16.49 -10.28
CA THR A 421 -2.88 -17.52 -9.66
C THR A 421 -3.06 -17.56 -8.14
N ALA A 422 -3.15 -16.40 -7.48
CA ALA A 422 -3.46 -16.32 -6.04
C ALA A 422 -4.81 -17.00 -5.69
N ILE A 423 -5.84 -16.77 -6.51
CA ILE A 423 -7.14 -17.44 -6.35
C ILE A 423 -7.02 -18.96 -6.54
N GLY A 424 -6.20 -19.39 -7.50
CA GLY A 424 -5.93 -20.80 -7.75
C GLY A 424 -5.18 -21.50 -6.61
N GLU A 425 -4.21 -20.83 -5.99
CA GLU A 425 -3.36 -21.41 -4.94
C GLU A 425 -4.07 -21.53 -3.59
N SER A 426 -4.75 -20.48 -3.15
CA SER A 426 -5.29 -20.44 -1.78
C SER A 426 -6.52 -19.55 -1.61
N LYS A 427 -7.25 -19.30 -2.71
CA LYS A 427 -8.33 -18.31 -2.73
C LYS A 427 -7.84 -16.95 -2.22
N ALA A 428 -6.60 -16.59 -2.55
CA ALA A 428 -5.93 -15.36 -2.19
C ALA A 428 -5.65 -15.16 -0.67
N HIS A 429 -5.72 -16.17 0.21
CA HIS A 429 -5.54 -15.94 1.65
C HIS A 429 -4.06 -15.82 2.07
N PHE A 430 -3.69 -14.73 2.76
CA PHE A 430 -2.32 -14.44 3.21
C PHE A 430 -1.76 -15.46 4.21
N ALA A 431 -2.64 -16.06 5.01
CA ALA A 431 -2.27 -17.03 6.05
C ALA A 431 -2.49 -18.49 5.63
N CYS A 432 -2.69 -18.77 4.34
CA CYS A 432 -2.89 -20.16 3.91
C CYS A 432 -1.59 -20.96 4.02
N ILE A 433 -1.62 -22.12 4.68
CA ILE A 433 -0.45 -22.99 4.90
C ILE A 433 -0.69 -24.43 4.42
N ASN A 434 0.38 -25.09 3.98
CA ASN A 434 0.47 -26.55 3.84
C ASN A 434 1.82 -27.03 4.37
N THR A 435 1.85 -28.12 5.13
CA THR A 435 3.09 -28.65 5.72
C THR A 435 3.31 -30.15 5.50
N TYR A 436 2.45 -30.81 4.72
CA TYR A 436 2.43 -32.25 4.54
C TYR A 436 3.19 -32.75 3.30
N ASP A 437 3.55 -31.87 2.36
CA ASP A 437 4.13 -32.27 1.08
C ASP A 437 5.67 -32.29 1.11
N ARG A 438 6.29 -32.46 -0.06
CA ARG A 438 7.74 -32.49 -0.19
C ARG A 438 8.42 -31.17 0.22
N ALA A 439 7.72 -30.05 0.12
CA ALA A 439 8.26 -28.76 0.52
C ALA A 439 8.33 -28.64 2.04
N ARG A 440 7.63 -29.51 2.79
CA ARG A 440 7.44 -29.51 4.24
C ARG A 440 6.73 -28.29 4.81
N PHE A 441 6.74 -27.17 4.10
CA PHE A 441 6.11 -25.93 4.49
C PHE A 441 5.92 -25.04 3.26
N THR A 442 4.69 -24.59 3.05
CA THR A 442 4.31 -23.50 2.14
C THR A 442 3.43 -22.52 2.90
N ILE A 443 3.51 -21.23 2.56
CA ILE A 443 2.61 -20.22 3.11
C ILE A 443 2.27 -19.16 2.07
N GLY A 444 1.11 -18.55 2.23
CA GLY A 444 0.75 -17.30 1.59
C GLY A 444 -0.31 -17.45 0.53
N PHE A 445 -0.76 -16.32 0.02
CA PHE A 445 -1.76 -16.28 -1.04
C PHE A 445 -1.24 -16.95 -2.33
N SER A 446 0.10 -16.99 -2.51
CA SER A 446 0.80 -17.60 -3.64
C SER A 446 1.52 -18.92 -3.29
N GLN A 447 1.37 -19.44 -2.07
CA GLN A 447 1.96 -20.71 -1.60
C GLN A 447 3.48 -20.79 -1.82
N LEU A 448 4.23 -19.84 -1.26
CA LEU A 448 5.69 -19.81 -1.31
C LEU A 448 6.29 -21.00 -0.56
N ALA A 449 7.08 -21.82 -1.25
CA ALA A 449 7.60 -23.09 -0.73
C ALA A 449 8.98 -22.98 -0.07
N ALA A 450 9.22 -23.77 0.98
CA ALA A 450 10.47 -23.78 1.75
C ALA A 450 11.66 -24.46 1.05
N HIS A 451 11.40 -25.38 0.13
CA HIS A 451 12.46 -26.23 -0.43
C HIS A 451 13.32 -25.56 -1.50
N THR A 452 12.92 -24.42 -2.06
CA THR A 452 13.61 -23.77 -3.19
C THR A 452 14.68 -22.79 -2.71
N PRO A 453 15.97 -23.00 -3.02
CA PRO A 453 17.02 -22.01 -2.78
C PRO A 453 16.78 -20.72 -3.58
N ASP A 454 17.11 -19.58 -2.97
CA ASP A 454 17.10 -18.25 -3.62
C ASP A 454 15.78 -17.88 -4.32
N GLU A 455 14.68 -18.50 -3.91
CA GLU A 455 13.34 -18.28 -4.43
C GLU A 455 12.30 -18.59 -3.34
N ASN A 456 11.08 -18.05 -3.49
CA ASN A 456 9.94 -18.33 -2.63
C ASN A 456 10.22 -18.02 -1.14
N LEU A 457 9.98 -19.00 -0.25
CA LEU A 457 9.83 -18.76 1.17
C LEU A 457 11.13 -18.31 1.84
N ILE A 458 12.28 -18.77 1.36
CA ILE A 458 13.55 -18.34 1.95
C ILE A 458 13.80 -16.86 1.69
N VAL A 459 13.46 -16.37 0.50
CA VAL A 459 13.57 -14.94 0.16
C VAL A 459 12.58 -14.13 0.97
N LEU A 460 11.36 -14.64 1.19
CA LEU A 460 10.41 -13.99 2.09
C LEU A 460 10.99 -13.89 3.51
N TYR A 461 11.55 -14.97 4.06
CA TYR A 461 12.15 -14.96 5.40
C TYR A 461 13.36 -14.02 5.48
N ARG A 462 14.18 -13.91 4.43
CA ARG A 462 15.26 -12.91 4.38
C ARG A 462 14.71 -11.48 4.55
N ARG A 463 13.60 -11.17 3.88
CA ARG A 463 12.95 -9.84 3.96
C ARG A 463 12.23 -9.62 5.28
N LEU A 464 11.50 -10.63 5.77
CA LEU A 464 10.82 -10.58 7.06
C LEU A 464 11.80 -10.35 8.21
N LEU A 465 12.96 -11.02 8.19
CA LEU A 465 14.00 -10.85 9.21
C LEU A 465 14.74 -9.52 9.14
N ALA A 466 14.57 -8.78 8.05
CA ALA A 466 15.08 -7.42 7.91
C ALA A 466 14.11 -6.36 8.47
N LEU A 467 12.86 -6.74 8.79
CA LEU A 467 11.89 -5.82 9.40
C LEU A 467 12.22 -5.57 10.88
N PRO A 468 11.88 -4.38 11.42
CA PRO A 468 12.10 -4.07 12.84
C PRO A 468 11.38 -5.05 13.78
N ASP A 469 10.19 -5.52 13.40
CA ASP A 469 9.34 -6.41 14.20
C ASP A 469 9.73 -7.90 14.10
N ALA A 470 10.78 -8.24 13.35
CA ALA A 470 11.20 -9.63 13.12
C ALA A 470 11.38 -10.42 14.42
N GLY A 471 12.00 -9.81 15.44
CA GLY A 471 12.27 -10.45 16.74
C GLY A 471 11.00 -10.86 17.50
N ARG A 472 9.86 -10.23 17.22
CA ARG A 472 8.57 -10.58 17.80
C ARG A 472 8.09 -11.95 17.33
N TYR A 473 8.19 -12.23 16.03
CA TYR A 473 7.65 -13.45 15.41
C TYR A 473 8.71 -14.54 15.25
N PHE A 474 9.96 -14.15 15.00
CA PHE A 474 11.07 -15.07 14.71
C PHE A 474 12.24 -14.88 15.69
N PRO A 475 12.02 -15.03 17.01
CA PRO A 475 13.00 -14.66 18.03
C PRO A 475 14.30 -15.48 17.99
N ASP A 476 14.28 -16.67 17.39
CA ASP A 476 15.45 -17.52 17.23
C ASP A 476 16.01 -17.51 15.80
N LEU A 477 15.57 -16.59 14.93
CA LEU A 477 16.13 -16.39 13.61
C LEU A 477 16.83 -15.04 13.48
N THR A 478 17.87 -14.99 12.67
CA THR A 478 18.62 -13.77 12.37
C THR A 478 19.22 -13.85 10.96
N LEU A 479 19.72 -12.72 10.46
CA LEU A 479 20.47 -12.65 9.21
C LEU A 479 21.97 -12.60 9.50
N VAL A 480 22.73 -13.52 8.91
CA VAL A 480 24.20 -13.51 8.92
C VAL A 480 24.67 -13.53 7.47
N GLY A 481 25.37 -12.47 7.04
CA GLY A 481 25.75 -12.31 5.62
C GLY A 481 24.54 -12.36 4.68
N GLY A 482 23.37 -11.95 5.17
CA GLY A 482 22.09 -12.00 4.49
C GLY A 482 21.45 -13.36 4.32
N LYS A 483 21.99 -14.40 4.94
CA LYS A 483 21.36 -15.72 4.97
C LYS A 483 20.61 -15.91 6.27
N VAL A 484 19.49 -16.63 6.20
CA VAL A 484 18.69 -17.01 7.37
C VAL A 484 19.49 -17.99 8.23
N HIS A 485 19.76 -17.58 9.46
CA HIS A 485 20.44 -18.37 10.47
C HIS A 485 19.52 -18.56 11.68
N GLN A 486 19.59 -19.73 12.31
CA GLN A 486 18.97 -19.96 13.61
C GLN A 486 19.99 -19.69 14.73
N THR A 487 19.59 -18.90 15.73
CA THR A 487 20.34 -18.70 16.96
C THR A 487 20.18 -19.94 17.85
N LEU A 488 21.31 -20.52 18.26
CA LEU A 488 21.33 -21.70 19.12
C LEU A 488 21.40 -21.29 20.60
N PRO A 489 20.77 -22.06 21.52
CA PRO A 489 20.86 -21.79 22.96
C PRO A 489 22.30 -21.75 23.50
N SER A 490 23.25 -22.38 22.80
CA SER A 490 24.67 -22.41 23.15
C SER A 490 25.45 -21.13 22.77
N GLY A 491 24.79 -20.10 22.20
CA GLY A 491 25.42 -18.82 21.85
C GLY A 491 26.08 -18.76 20.47
N GLY A 492 25.75 -19.68 19.56
CA GLY A 492 26.20 -19.68 18.15
C GLY A 492 25.04 -19.60 17.17
N THR A 493 25.32 -19.55 15.86
CA THR A 493 24.28 -19.59 14.82
C THR A 493 24.44 -20.79 13.89
N ARG A 494 23.32 -21.26 13.33
CA ARG A 494 23.26 -22.34 12.34
C ARG A 494 22.66 -21.81 11.04
N ASN A 495 23.42 -21.88 9.95
CA ASN A 495 22.92 -21.52 8.62
C ASN A 495 21.81 -22.48 8.17
N LEU A 496 20.62 -21.95 7.90
CA LEU A 496 19.46 -22.72 7.43
C LEU A 496 19.43 -22.84 5.89
N GLU A 497 20.21 -22.04 5.19
CA GLU A 497 20.22 -21.96 3.73
C GLU A 497 21.25 -22.88 3.05
N VAL A 498 21.68 -23.93 3.76
CA VAL A 498 22.60 -24.92 3.18
C VAL A 498 21.86 -25.72 2.11
N VAL A 499 22.28 -25.55 0.86
CA VAL A 499 21.71 -26.27 -0.28
C VAL A 499 22.28 -27.68 -0.35
N THR A 500 21.41 -28.68 -0.24
CA THR A 500 21.74 -30.10 -0.43
C THR A 500 20.73 -30.73 -1.37
N ASP A 501 21.18 -31.38 -2.43
CA ASP A 501 20.32 -31.96 -3.48
C ASP A 501 19.33 -30.95 -4.09
N ARG A 502 19.77 -29.68 -4.25
CA ARG A 502 18.97 -28.54 -4.72
C ARG A 502 17.84 -28.11 -3.79
N GLU A 503 17.89 -28.52 -2.52
CA GLU A 503 16.88 -28.18 -1.51
C GLU A 503 17.49 -27.57 -0.24
N LEU A 504 16.69 -26.81 0.51
CA LEU A 504 17.07 -26.17 1.77
C LEU A 504 16.72 -27.05 2.97
N ARG A 505 17.36 -28.23 3.09
CA ARG A 505 16.98 -29.25 4.10
C ARG A 505 17.00 -28.74 5.54
N HIS A 506 17.93 -27.86 5.89
CA HIS A 506 18.00 -27.29 7.25
C HIS A 506 16.82 -26.34 7.51
N PHE A 507 16.49 -25.46 6.56
CA PHE A 507 15.32 -24.57 6.67
C PHE A 507 14.00 -25.36 6.70
N MET A 508 13.87 -26.37 5.84
CA MET A 508 12.71 -27.26 5.83
C MET A 508 12.55 -28.00 7.16
N ALA A 509 13.63 -28.54 7.73
CA ALA A 509 13.60 -29.22 9.01
C ALA A 509 13.35 -28.28 10.20
N TYR A 510 13.78 -27.02 10.10
CA TYR A 510 13.46 -25.98 11.09
C TYR A 510 11.95 -25.70 11.11
N LEU A 511 11.33 -25.56 9.93
CA LEU A 511 9.89 -25.28 9.82
C LEU A 511 9.02 -26.49 10.15
N ASN A 512 9.41 -27.67 9.68
CA ASN A 512 8.72 -28.93 9.97
C ASN A 512 9.75 -30.09 10.08
N PRO A 513 10.07 -30.54 11.30
CA PRO A 513 11.13 -31.52 11.53
C PRO A 513 10.75 -32.94 11.08
N ASP A 514 9.49 -33.35 11.22
CA ASP A 514 9.03 -34.72 10.97
C ASP A 514 7.74 -34.74 10.14
N LEU A 515 7.76 -35.48 9.03
CA LEU A 515 6.57 -35.67 8.18
C LEU A 515 5.73 -36.88 8.61
N SER A 516 6.10 -37.60 9.67
CA SER A 516 5.38 -38.77 10.17
C SER A 516 4.34 -38.43 11.25
N THR A 517 4.44 -37.25 11.85
CA THR A 517 3.58 -36.77 12.96
C THR A 517 3.43 -35.24 12.88
N ILE A 518 2.49 -34.69 13.65
CA ILE A 518 2.42 -33.25 13.87
C ILE A 518 3.24 -32.90 15.11
N ASP A 519 4.30 -32.12 14.92
CA ASP A 519 5.17 -31.64 16.00
C ASP A 519 4.79 -30.24 16.49
N ASN A 520 5.05 -29.95 17.77
CA ASN A 520 4.85 -28.59 18.27
C ASN A 520 5.69 -27.56 17.50
N ALA A 521 6.88 -27.93 17.01
CA ALA A 521 7.73 -27.05 16.20
C ALA A 521 7.09 -26.69 14.85
N GLU A 522 6.37 -27.63 14.23
CA GLU A 522 5.59 -27.39 13.01
C GLU A 522 4.45 -26.39 13.28
N VAL A 523 3.67 -26.63 14.35
CA VAL A 523 2.55 -25.75 14.72
C VAL A 523 3.06 -24.36 15.10
N VAL A 524 4.16 -24.25 15.83
CA VAL A 524 4.78 -22.96 16.22
C VAL A 524 5.31 -22.22 14.99
N SER A 525 5.97 -22.90 14.06
CA SER A 525 6.46 -22.27 12.82
C SER A 525 5.30 -21.71 11.98
N ALA A 526 4.22 -22.47 11.87
CA ALA A 526 2.99 -21.99 11.23
C ALA A 526 2.36 -20.82 11.98
N ALA A 527 2.28 -20.89 13.31
CA ALA A 527 1.74 -19.82 14.14
C ALA A 527 2.52 -18.52 13.99
N ARG A 528 3.85 -18.55 14.03
CA ARG A 528 4.72 -17.36 13.87
C ARG A 528 4.41 -16.63 12.56
N ALA A 529 4.36 -17.38 11.46
CA ALA A 529 4.11 -16.81 10.15
C ALA A 529 2.66 -16.30 10.00
N ILE A 530 1.66 -17.01 10.55
CA ILE A 530 0.25 -16.60 10.53
C ILE A 530 0.03 -15.34 11.38
N PHE A 531 0.60 -15.27 12.58
CA PHE A 531 0.52 -14.09 13.44
C PHE A 531 1.20 -12.88 12.79
N GLY A 532 2.36 -13.05 12.15
CA GLY A 532 2.99 -11.99 11.37
C GLY A 532 2.09 -11.45 10.27
N MET A 533 1.52 -12.34 9.45
CA MET A 533 0.58 -11.97 8.38
C MET A 533 -0.73 -11.36 8.90
N MET A 534 -1.16 -11.70 10.11
CA MET A 534 -2.36 -11.16 10.76
C MET A 534 -2.11 -9.75 11.33
N GLU A 535 -0.99 -9.57 12.03
CA GLU A 535 -0.71 -8.37 12.83
C GLU A 535 0.04 -7.28 12.05
N SER A 536 0.84 -7.63 11.03
CA SER A 536 1.65 -6.68 10.24
C SER A 536 1.18 -6.57 8.79
N GLU A 537 0.96 -5.34 8.35
CA GLU A 537 0.71 -5.03 6.93
C GLU A 537 1.98 -5.18 6.10
N GLU A 538 3.14 -4.84 6.65
CA GLU A 538 4.45 -4.96 6.02
C GLU A 538 4.77 -6.43 5.68
N HIS A 539 4.38 -7.38 6.54
CA HIS A 539 4.54 -8.82 6.25
C HIS A 539 3.71 -9.24 5.03
N ARG A 540 2.46 -8.75 4.93
CA ARG A 540 1.58 -8.99 3.77
C ARG A 540 2.12 -8.31 2.51
N GLU A 541 2.58 -7.08 2.63
CA GLU A 541 3.17 -6.28 1.56
C GLU A 541 4.42 -6.95 0.96
N LEU A 542 5.33 -7.44 1.81
CA LEU A 542 6.51 -8.22 1.36
C LEU A 542 6.11 -9.50 0.62
N GLN A 543 5.01 -10.15 1.02
CA GLN A 543 4.48 -11.32 0.32
C GLN A 543 3.91 -10.94 -1.07
N ILE A 544 3.26 -9.78 -1.20
CA ILE A 544 2.76 -9.26 -2.49
C ILE A 544 3.92 -8.96 -3.42
N GLY A 545 4.85 -8.10 -2.99
CA GLY A 545 5.98 -7.66 -3.82
C GLY A 545 6.83 -8.84 -4.31
N LEU A 546 7.15 -9.80 -3.43
CA LEU A 546 7.89 -10.99 -3.82
C LEU A 546 7.15 -11.84 -4.86
N THR A 547 5.82 -11.96 -4.74
CA THR A 547 5.03 -12.74 -5.71
C THR A 547 5.04 -12.07 -7.09
N ILE A 548 4.99 -10.74 -7.15
CA ILE A 548 5.10 -9.97 -8.40
C ILE A 548 6.48 -10.15 -9.03
N GLU A 549 7.55 -10.07 -8.24
CA GLU A 549 8.92 -10.32 -8.73
C GLU A 549 9.07 -11.73 -9.31
N ILE A 550 8.52 -12.74 -8.64
CA ILE A 550 8.50 -14.12 -9.13
C ILE A 550 7.75 -14.20 -10.47
N ALA A 551 6.61 -13.51 -10.59
CA ALA A 551 5.82 -13.48 -11.83
C ALA A 551 6.59 -12.85 -12.99
N ARG A 552 7.19 -11.67 -12.77
CA ARG A 552 8.06 -10.98 -13.75
C ARG A 552 9.22 -11.88 -14.18
N ARG A 553 9.95 -12.45 -13.23
CA ARG A 553 11.11 -13.31 -13.50
C ARG A 553 10.72 -14.57 -14.28
N LYS A 554 9.68 -15.30 -13.85
CA LYS A 554 9.26 -16.55 -14.50
C LYS A 554 8.76 -16.33 -15.91
N THR A 555 7.98 -15.26 -16.15
CA THR A 555 7.47 -14.93 -17.49
C THR A 555 8.58 -14.44 -18.42
N LYS A 556 9.49 -13.57 -17.93
CA LYS A 556 10.69 -13.14 -18.67
C LYS A 556 11.57 -14.34 -19.05
N ARG A 557 11.85 -15.23 -18.10
CA ARG A 557 12.63 -16.45 -18.34
C ARG A 557 11.96 -17.38 -19.35
N ALA A 558 10.63 -17.53 -19.29
CA ALA A 558 9.89 -18.32 -20.27
C ALA A 558 10.05 -17.77 -21.69
N ALA A 559 9.95 -16.44 -21.85
CA ALA A 559 10.18 -15.77 -23.14
C ALA A 559 11.61 -15.98 -23.65
N GLN A 560 12.62 -15.79 -22.79
CA GLN A 560 14.04 -16.03 -23.12
C GLN A 560 14.30 -17.49 -23.53
N ASN A 561 13.55 -18.44 -22.97
CA ASN A 561 13.63 -19.87 -23.30
C ASN A 561 12.69 -20.27 -24.45
N GLY A 562 12.26 -19.31 -25.27
CA GLY A 562 11.57 -19.55 -26.53
C GLY A 562 10.06 -19.80 -26.43
N VAL A 563 9.43 -19.53 -25.28
CA VAL A 563 7.96 -19.53 -25.17
C VAL A 563 7.43 -18.22 -25.77
N PRO A 564 6.62 -18.26 -26.86
CA PRO A 564 6.32 -17.07 -27.65
C PRO A 564 5.17 -16.23 -27.07
N ILE A 565 5.36 -15.68 -25.86
CA ILE A 565 4.36 -14.82 -25.19
C ILE A 565 4.53 -13.32 -25.46
N VAL A 566 5.74 -12.86 -25.83
CA VAL A 566 6.01 -11.44 -26.13
C VAL A 566 5.19 -10.98 -27.34
N GLY A 567 4.54 -9.82 -27.22
CA GLY A 567 3.64 -9.26 -28.23
C GLY A 567 2.30 -10.01 -28.37
N ARG A 568 2.04 -11.03 -27.55
CA ARG A 568 0.76 -11.75 -27.51
C ARG A 568 -0.10 -11.31 -26.34
N LYS A 569 -1.36 -11.75 -26.33
CA LYS A 569 -2.34 -11.43 -25.29
C LYS A 569 -1.74 -11.66 -23.89
N LEU A 570 -1.95 -10.71 -22.99
CA LEU A 570 -1.49 -10.80 -21.61
C LEU A 570 -2.02 -12.06 -20.91
N ARG A 571 -3.26 -12.46 -21.24
CA ARG A 571 -3.88 -13.74 -20.82
C ARG A 571 -2.95 -14.95 -20.99
N TYR A 572 -2.16 -15.01 -22.07
CA TYR A 572 -1.24 -16.13 -22.30
C TYR A 572 -0.03 -16.09 -21.36
N ALA A 573 0.50 -14.90 -21.08
CA ALA A 573 1.56 -14.75 -20.10
C ALA A 573 1.09 -15.11 -18.68
N MET A 574 -0.14 -14.75 -18.32
CA MET A 574 -0.74 -15.11 -17.02
C MET A 574 -0.91 -16.63 -16.90
N TRP A 575 -1.38 -17.32 -17.95
CA TRP A 575 -1.44 -18.79 -17.96
C TRP A 575 -0.05 -19.44 -17.88
N VAL A 576 0.94 -18.91 -18.61
CA VAL A 576 2.32 -19.39 -18.54
C VAL A 576 2.88 -19.21 -17.13
N PHE A 577 2.64 -18.07 -16.49
CA PHE A 577 2.99 -17.85 -15.09
C PHE A 577 2.32 -18.87 -14.19
N ASP A 578 1.00 -19.04 -14.27
CA ASP A 578 0.24 -19.99 -13.44
C ASP A 578 0.77 -21.43 -13.54
N VAL A 579 1.04 -21.89 -14.76
CA VAL A 579 1.56 -23.24 -15.02
C VAL A 579 2.98 -23.42 -14.46
N LEU A 580 3.85 -22.42 -14.63
CA LEU A 580 5.22 -22.45 -14.11
C LEU A 580 5.28 -22.26 -12.60
N HIS A 581 4.38 -21.48 -12.03
CA HIS A 581 4.32 -21.21 -10.60
C HIS A 581 3.93 -22.45 -9.81
N GLN A 582 2.84 -23.10 -10.24
CA GLN A 582 2.38 -24.34 -9.61
C GLN A 582 3.33 -25.52 -9.94
N GLY A 583 3.94 -25.52 -11.13
CA GLY A 583 4.84 -26.58 -11.59
C GLY A 583 4.18 -27.65 -12.46
N ARG A 584 2.95 -27.44 -12.95
CA ARG A 584 2.16 -28.43 -13.74
C ARG A 584 2.82 -28.89 -15.03
N ALA A 585 3.78 -28.14 -15.58
CA ALA A 585 4.50 -28.53 -16.80
C ALA A 585 5.61 -29.56 -16.56
N GLY A 586 6.06 -29.74 -15.32
CA GLY A 586 7.12 -30.67 -14.93
C GLY A 586 8.43 -30.45 -15.69
N ARG A 587 9.23 -31.51 -15.85
CA ARG A 587 10.49 -31.46 -16.61
C ARG A 587 10.22 -31.13 -18.08
N GLY A 588 11.07 -30.28 -18.66
CA GLY A 588 10.95 -29.82 -20.04
C GLY A 588 9.76 -28.89 -20.26
N ALA A 589 9.49 -27.98 -19.31
CA ALA A 589 8.33 -27.10 -19.34
C ALA A 589 8.29 -26.19 -20.58
N TYR A 590 9.40 -25.52 -20.93
CA TYR A 590 9.40 -24.49 -21.99
C TYR A 590 9.02 -25.03 -23.38
N PRO A 591 9.57 -26.17 -23.87
CA PRO A 591 9.11 -26.74 -25.15
C PRO A 591 7.61 -27.09 -25.17
N LYS A 592 7.06 -27.59 -24.05
CA LYS A 592 5.63 -27.92 -23.95
C LYS A 592 4.76 -26.66 -23.97
N LEU A 593 5.18 -25.62 -23.21
CA LEU A 593 4.49 -24.33 -23.19
C LEU A 593 4.54 -23.66 -24.56
N LYS A 594 5.69 -23.72 -25.26
CA LYS A 594 5.81 -23.25 -26.64
C LYS A 594 4.79 -23.92 -27.55
N ALA A 595 4.74 -25.26 -27.56
CA ALA A 595 3.78 -26.01 -28.35
C ALA A 595 2.32 -25.67 -28.00
N ALA A 596 2.02 -25.40 -26.73
CA ALA A 596 0.69 -24.96 -26.32
C ALA A 596 0.34 -23.57 -26.87
N ILE A 597 1.25 -22.60 -26.79
CA ILE A 597 1.03 -21.25 -27.32
C ILE A 597 0.91 -21.23 -28.86
N GLU A 598 1.60 -22.14 -29.54
CA GLU A 598 1.56 -22.26 -31.01
C GLU A 598 0.36 -23.09 -31.52
N SER A 599 -0.42 -23.68 -30.62
CA SER A 599 -1.61 -24.46 -30.99
C SER A 599 -2.75 -23.59 -31.54
N SER A 600 -3.73 -24.21 -32.18
CA SER A 600 -4.92 -23.53 -32.70
C SER A 600 -5.81 -22.92 -31.61
N ASN A 601 -5.69 -23.37 -30.36
CA ASN A 601 -6.37 -22.79 -29.21
C ASN A 601 -5.42 -22.73 -28.00
N PRO A 602 -4.59 -21.67 -27.91
CA PRO A 602 -3.55 -21.55 -26.89
C PRO A 602 -4.05 -21.63 -25.46
N GLU A 603 -5.15 -20.95 -25.13
CA GLU A 603 -5.72 -20.95 -23.78
C GLU A 603 -6.17 -22.35 -23.38
N ARG A 604 -6.93 -23.05 -24.26
CA ARG A 604 -7.35 -24.42 -23.98
C ARG A 604 -6.16 -25.35 -23.78
N ALA A 605 -5.10 -25.21 -24.58
CA ALA A 605 -3.90 -26.03 -24.46
C ALA A 605 -3.14 -25.77 -23.15
N LEU A 606 -3.02 -24.51 -22.73
CA LEU A 606 -2.41 -24.13 -21.43
C LEU A 606 -3.24 -24.65 -20.24
N MET A 607 -4.56 -24.69 -20.36
CA MET A 607 -5.43 -25.26 -19.33
C MET A 607 -5.30 -26.78 -19.19
N GLN A 608 -4.77 -27.51 -20.20
CA GLN A 608 -4.61 -28.97 -20.09
C GLN A 608 -3.46 -29.40 -19.17
N PHE A 609 -2.53 -28.49 -18.85
CA PHE A 609 -1.43 -28.81 -17.94
C PHE A 609 -1.97 -29.12 -16.54
N GLY A 610 -1.88 -30.38 -16.12
CA GLY A 610 -2.32 -30.87 -14.81
C GLY A 610 -3.83 -30.84 -14.59
N ILE A 611 -4.64 -30.79 -15.64
CA ILE A 611 -6.11 -30.71 -15.52
C ILE A 611 -6.74 -31.94 -14.87
N ALA A 612 -6.14 -33.12 -15.05
CA ALA A 612 -6.63 -34.37 -14.46
C ALA A 612 -6.65 -34.32 -12.93
N ASP A 613 -5.69 -33.61 -12.33
CA ASP A 613 -5.49 -33.56 -10.87
C ASP A 613 -5.94 -32.22 -10.25
N HIS A 614 -6.11 -31.18 -11.06
CA HIS A 614 -6.32 -29.80 -10.59
C HIS A 614 -7.44 -29.05 -11.32
N GLU A 615 -8.46 -29.77 -11.81
CA GLU A 615 -9.52 -29.20 -12.65
C GLU A 615 -10.21 -27.98 -11.99
N ASP A 616 -10.67 -28.11 -10.75
CA ASP A 616 -11.39 -27.02 -10.05
C ASP A 616 -10.53 -25.79 -9.81
N ARG A 617 -9.22 -25.98 -9.57
CA ARG A 617 -8.25 -24.88 -9.48
C ARG A 617 -8.15 -24.17 -10.83
N ILE A 618 -7.96 -24.91 -11.91
CA ILE A 618 -7.79 -24.34 -13.26
C ILE A 618 -9.06 -23.59 -13.68
N ARG A 619 -10.25 -24.12 -13.37
CA ARG A 619 -11.52 -23.41 -13.57
C ARG A 619 -11.57 -22.11 -12.76
N SER A 620 -11.11 -22.13 -11.51
CA SER A 620 -11.06 -20.92 -10.66
C SER A 620 -10.13 -19.85 -11.23
N VAL A 621 -8.93 -20.23 -11.66
CA VAL A 621 -7.96 -19.32 -12.32
C VAL A 621 -8.59 -18.70 -13.58
N LYS A 622 -9.21 -19.53 -14.44
CA LYS A 622 -9.87 -19.04 -15.64
C LYS A 622 -11.00 -18.06 -15.29
N ALA A 623 -11.85 -18.40 -14.33
CA ALA A 623 -12.96 -17.54 -13.91
C ALA A 623 -12.46 -16.18 -13.40
N SER A 624 -11.37 -16.16 -12.63
CA SER A 624 -10.74 -14.92 -12.18
C SER A 624 -10.13 -14.11 -13.33
N MET A 625 -9.48 -14.74 -14.31
CA MET A 625 -9.02 -14.05 -15.52
C MET A 625 -10.20 -13.45 -16.30
N ASP A 626 -11.28 -14.20 -16.46
CA ASP A 626 -12.49 -13.74 -17.14
C ASP A 626 -13.14 -12.58 -16.38
N GLN A 627 -13.12 -12.61 -15.05
CA GLN A 627 -13.60 -11.52 -14.20
C GLN A 627 -12.80 -10.24 -14.41
N LEU A 628 -11.46 -10.31 -14.48
CA LEU A 628 -10.63 -9.15 -14.81
C LEU A 628 -10.99 -8.55 -16.17
N GLN A 629 -11.18 -9.41 -17.18
CA GLN A 629 -11.53 -9.00 -18.54
C GLN A 629 -12.92 -8.39 -18.63
N SER A 630 -13.95 -9.08 -18.12
CA SER A 630 -15.34 -8.66 -18.25
C SER A 630 -15.69 -7.51 -17.31
N GLY A 631 -14.97 -7.40 -16.19
CA GLY A 631 -15.13 -6.32 -15.22
C GLY A 631 -14.41 -5.02 -15.60
N GLY A 632 -13.62 -5.01 -16.68
CA GLY A 632 -12.88 -3.82 -17.11
C GLY A 632 -11.64 -3.48 -16.26
N ILE A 633 -11.31 -4.31 -15.26
CA ILE A 633 -10.20 -4.11 -14.32
C ILE A 633 -8.84 -4.25 -15.03
N LEU A 634 -8.72 -5.22 -15.95
CA LEU A 634 -7.54 -5.37 -16.79
C LEU A 634 -7.95 -6.02 -18.12
N ASP A 635 -7.71 -5.32 -19.25
CA ASP A 635 -8.07 -5.78 -20.59
C ASP A 635 -7.08 -6.85 -21.13
N ILE A 636 -7.02 -7.99 -20.46
CA ILE A 636 -6.01 -9.06 -20.65
C ILE A 636 -6.03 -9.73 -22.04
N ASP A 637 -7.12 -9.58 -22.79
CA ASP A 637 -7.24 -10.06 -24.17
C ASP A 637 -6.77 -9.03 -25.20
N ARG A 638 -6.80 -7.74 -24.87
CA ARG A 638 -6.26 -6.66 -25.72
C ARG A 638 -4.80 -6.40 -25.41
N LEU A 639 -4.47 -6.15 -24.14
CA LEU A 639 -3.12 -5.86 -23.65
C LEU A 639 -2.13 -6.94 -24.08
N LYS A 640 -0.90 -6.52 -24.37
CA LYS A 640 0.16 -7.44 -24.77
C LYS A 640 1.16 -7.61 -23.64
N TYR A 641 1.73 -8.80 -23.56
CA TYR A 641 2.90 -9.02 -22.74
C TYR A 641 4.13 -8.51 -23.49
N GLY A 642 4.89 -7.61 -22.87
CA GLY A 642 6.19 -7.15 -23.34
C GLY A 642 7.30 -8.16 -23.02
N SER A 643 8.51 -7.68 -22.74
CA SER A 643 9.67 -8.54 -22.37
C SER A 643 9.99 -8.47 -20.87
N GLY A 644 8.94 -8.54 -20.04
CA GLY A 644 9.03 -8.37 -18.59
C GLY A 644 8.09 -7.32 -18.01
N GLU A 645 7.41 -6.55 -18.86
CA GLU A 645 6.42 -5.53 -18.52
C GLU A 645 5.19 -5.63 -19.45
N PHE A 646 4.13 -4.87 -19.17
CA PHE A 646 2.98 -4.76 -20.07
C PHE A 646 3.30 -3.84 -21.26
N ALA A 647 2.78 -4.17 -22.44
CA ALA A 647 3.06 -3.48 -23.70
C ALA A 647 1.79 -3.17 -24.50
#